data_AF-A0A8B7S5W0-F1
#
_entry.id   AF-A0A8B7S5W0-F1
#
_cell.length_a   1.000
_cell.length_b   1.000
_cell.length_c   1.000
_cell.angle_alpha   90.00
_cell.angle_beta   90.00
_cell.angle_gamma   90.00
#
_symmetry.space_group_name_H-M   'P 1'
#
loop_
_entity.id
_entity.type
_entity.pdbx_description
1 polymer ?
#
loop_
_entity_poly.entity_id
_entity_poly.type
_entity_poly.pdbx_seq_one_letter_code
_entity_poly.pdbx_strand_id
1 'polypeptide(L)'
;MGCGGHCGTHWEWRGRGRVCPRVARAACESARRAARSCLRPELASPLPRVGSRAGPRPGGGRVPWVGRCWRSRWGGEERGGRSRRRRGLVKGSATCLRSLFIPPSRESGSSRCHRHPCVLVSPLPGAGLPVPARRASPPPTSMSGVKKQKTESQQKSTNVIYQAHHVSRNKRGQVVGTRAGFRGCTVWLTGLSGAGKTTISFALEEYLVSHAIPCYSLDGDNVRHGLNKNLGFSPGDREENIRRIAEVARLFADAGLVCITSFISPFAKDRENARKIHESAGLPFFEIFVDAPLNICESRDVKGLYKRARAGEIKGFTGIDADYEKPETPELVLKTNLSSVSDCVQQVVELLQEQNIVPYTIIKGIHELFVPENKLDLVRAEAEALPSLSITKLDLQWVQVLSEGWATPLKGFMREKEYLQIIHFGTLLDDGVINMSIPIVLPVSAEDKTRLEGCSKFVLTHGGRRVAILQDPEFYEHRKEERCSRVWGTTCAKHPHIKMVMESGDWLVGGDLQVLERIRWNDGLDQYRLTPLELKQKCKEMNADAVFAFQLRNPVHNGHALLMQDTRRRLLERGYKHPVLLLHPLGGWTKDDDVPLDWRMKQHAAVLEEGVLDPKSTIVAIFPSPMLYAGPTEVQWHCRSRMIAGANFYIVGRDPAGMPHPETKKDLYEPTHGGKVLSMAPGLTSVEIIPFRVAAYNKVKKAMDFYDPERHAEFDFISGTRMRKLAREGENPPDGFMAPKAWKVLTDYYRSLEKNN
;
A
#
# COMPACT_ATOMS: atom_id res chain seq x y z
N MET A 1 -14.50 -80.78 -1.88
CA MET A 1 -13.68 -80.30 -3.03
C MET A 1 -12.73 -79.23 -2.51
N GLY A 2 -11.48 -79.20 -2.97
CA GLY A 2 -10.54 -78.07 -2.78
C GLY A 2 -10.19 -77.66 -1.33
N CYS A 3 -9.04 -78.09 -0.81
CA CYS A 3 -8.52 -77.66 0.49
C CYS A 3 -7.34 -76.69 0.34
N GLY A 4 -7.24 -75.71 1.25
CA GLY A 4 -5.99 -75.24 1.89
C GLY A 4 -4.92 -74.50 1.05
N GLY A 5 -4.30 -73.49 1.64
CA GLY A 5 -3.11 -72.84 1.08
C GLY A 5 -2.49 -71.78 1.98
N HIS A 6 -1.47 -72.15 2.77
CA HIS A 6 -0.62 -71.22 3.52
C HIS A 6 0.81 -71.75 3.68
N CYS A 7 1.67 -71.32 2.76
CA CYS A 7 3.15 -71.29 2.76
C CYS A 7 3.54 -70.46 1.51
N GLY A 8 4.65 -69.73 1.42
CA GLY A 8 5.75 -69.52 2.37
C GLY A 8 7.09 -70.02 1.83
N THR A 9 7.87 -69.17 1.15
CA THR A 9 9.35 -69.29 1.03
C THR A 9 9.99 -68.07 0.32
N HIS A 10 11.31 -67.92 0.46
CA HIS A 10 12.17 -66.85 -0.09
C HIS A 10 12.38 -66.89 -1.61
N TRP A 11 12.95 -65.81 -2.16
CA TRP A 11 14.17 -65.90 -3.00
C TRP A 11 15.11 -64.70 -2.78
N GLU A 12 16.41 -64.87 -3.07
CA GLU A 12 17.49 -63.85 -2.92
C GLU A 12 17.46 -62.77 -4.01
N TRP A 13 18.13 -61.63 -3.75
CA TRP A 13 18.96 -60.97 -4.78
C TRP A 13 20.28 -60.45 -4.19
N ARG A 14 21.37 -60.57 -4.96
CA ARG A 14 22.73 -60.12 -4.61
C ARG A 14 23.18 -59.03 -5.58
N GLY A 15 23.89 -58.00 -5.10
CA GLY A 15 24.46 -56.98 -6.00
C GLY A 15 25.28 -55.92 -5.26
N ARG A 16 26.58 -55.80 -5.57
CA ARG A 16 27.51 -54.87 -4.89
C ARG A 16 27.49 -53.49 -5.57
N GLY A 17 27.67 -52.42 -4.79
CA GLY A 17 27.81 -51.06 -5.32
C GLY A 17 28.07 -49.97 -4.28
N ARG A 18 29.14 -50.08 -3.48
CA ARG A 18 29.52 -49.03 -2.51
C ARG A 18 30.73 -48.23 -2.97
N VAL A 19 30.53 -46.95 -3.24
CA VAL A 19 31.54 -45.89 -3.13
C VAL A 19 31.01 -44.84 -2.15
N CYS A 20 31.88 -44.26 -1.34
CA CYS A 20 31.52 -43.31 -0.28
C CYS A 20 32.46 -42.10 -0.33
N PRO A 21 31.97 -40.90 -0.03
CA PRO A 21 32.79 -39.90 0.65
C PRO A 21 32.22 -39.51 2.01
N ARG A 22 33.12 -39.35 2.99
CA ARG A 22 32.81 -38.88 4.36
C ARG A 22 32.60 -37.36 4.38
N VAL A 23 31.35 -36.89 4.45
CA VAL A 23 31.06 -35.49 4.83
C VAL A 23 29.91 -35.39 5.85
N ALA A 24 28.81 -36.12 5.62
CA ALA A 24 27.54 -35.93 6.34
C ALA A 24 27.51 -36.23 7.86
N ARG A 25 28.59 -36.73 8.48
CA ARG A 25 28.62 -37.04 9.93
C ARG A 25 29.13 -35.91 10.83
N ALA A 26 29.93 -34.97 10.34
CA ALA A 26 30.52 -33.91 11.18
C ALA A 26 29.52 -32.78 11.55
N ALA A 27 28.56 -32.49 10.67
CA ALA A 27 27.60 -31.41 10.87
C ALA A 27 26.58 -31.71 11.99
N CYS A 28 26.17 -32.97 12.14
CA CYS A 28 25.05 -33.36 13.02
C CYS A 28 25.41 -33.35 14.52
N GLU A 29 26.69 -33.55 14.87
CA GLU A 29 27.14 -33.50 16.28
C GLU A 29 27.38 -32.07 16.78
N SER A 30 27.78 -31.15 15.89
CA SER A 30 27.98 -29.74 16.22
C SER A 30 26.67 -29.05 16.61
N ALA A 31 25.60 -29.27 15.84
CA ALA A 31 24.27 -28.73 16.13
C ALA A 31 23.70 -29.22 17.48
N ARG A 32 24.03 -30.45 17.91
CA ARG A 32 23.56 -31.03 19.18
C ARG A 32 24.28 -30.51 20.42
N ARG A 33 25.41 -29.80 20.28
CA ARG A 33 26.08 -29.11 21.40
C ARG A 33 25.57 -27.69 21.62
N ALA A 34 25.22 -26.96 20.54
CA ALA A 34 24.68 -25.60 20.64
C ALA A 34 23.30 -25.55 21.33
N ALA A 35 22.45 -26.56 21.12
CA ALA A 35 21.09 -26.61 21.66
C ALA A 35 20.96 -27.04 23.15
N ARG A 36 22.03 -26.96 23.95
CA ARG A 36 22.03 -27.41 25.37
C ARG A 36 22.51 -26.36 26.39
N SER A 37 22.91 -25.17 25.98
CA SER A 37 23.40 -24.10 26.88
C SER A 37 22.33 -23.12 27.37
N CYS A 38 21.13 -23.13 26.78
CA CYS A 38 20.06 -22.18 27.12
C CYS A 38 18.73 -22.90 27.42
N LEU A 39 18.58 -23.42 28.65
CA LEU A 39 17.30 -23.64 29.38
C LEU A 39 17.50 -24.54 30.61
N ARG A 40 17.66 -23.94 31.82
CA ARG A 40 17.18 -24.51 33.10
C ARG A 40 16.88 -23.39 34.10
N PRO A 41 15.86 -23.55 34.97
CA PRO A 41 15.54 -22.60 36.04
C PRO A 41 16.29 -22.92 37.34
N GLU A 42 16.43 -21.91 38.21
CA GLU A 42 16.91 -22.08 39.59
C GLU A 42 15.77 -21.83 40.60
N LEU A 43 15.77 -22.59 41.71
CA LEU A 43 14.86 -22.40 42.84
C LEU A 43 15.41 -23.05 44.13
N ALA A 44 15.89 -22.22 45.07
CA ALA A 44 16.07 -22.46 46.52
C ALA A 44 16.98 -23.66 46.98
N SER A 45 17.66 -23.64 48.13
CA SER A 45 17.76 -22.72 49.30
C SER A 45 19.20 -22.89 49.89
N PRO A 46 19.54 -22.99 51.22
CA PRO A 46 18.85 -22.70 52.49
C PRO A 46 19.63 -21.89 53.57
N LEU A 47 18.89 -21.18 54.44
CA LEU A 47 19.20 -20.95 55.89
C LEU A 47 20.42 -20.05 56.27
N PRO A 48 20.56 -19.55 57.53
CA PRO A 48 19.91 -19.91 58.81
C PRO A 48 18.92 -18.88 59.43
N ARG A 49 18.62 -19.01 60.74
CA ARG A 49 17.36 -18.59 61.42
C ARG A 49 17.50 -17.47 62.47
N VAL A 50 16.42 -16.67 62.62
CA VAL A 50 15.95 -15.91 63.81
C VAL A 50 14.39 -15.86 63.72
N GLY A 51 13.54 -15.78 64.75
CA GLY A 51 13.73 -15.77 66.23
C GLY A 51 12.45 -16.05 67.05
N SER A 52 11.24 -15.74 66.53
CA SER A 52 9.87 -16.08 67.03
C SER A 52 9.24 -15.26 68.19
N ARG A 53 7.94 -14.86 68.05
CA ARG A 53 6.76 -15.12 68.94
C ARG A 53 5.63 -14.04 68.93
N ALA A 54 4.38 -14.53 68.97
CA ALA A 54 3.13 -13.98 69.57
C ALA A 54 2.51 -12.62 69.12
N GLY A 55 1.18 -12.48 69.36
CA GLY A 55 0.34 -11.26 69.25
C GLY A 55 -0.26 -10.83 70.61
N PRO A 56 -1.39 -10.07 70.73
CA PRO A 56 -2.48 -9.86 69.75
C PRO A 56 -2.91 -8.36 69.53
N ARG A 57 -4.21 -8.11 69.22
CA ARG A 57 -4.90 -6.84 68.83
C ARG A 57 -5.06 -5.82 70.02
N PRO A 58 -5.71 -4.62 69.89
CA PRO A 58 -6.33 -3.92 68.72
C PRO A 58 -6.04 -2.38 68.60
N GLY A 59 -6.57 -1.69 67.57
CA GLY A 59 -6.80 -0.22 67.64
C GLY A 59 -6.98 0.59 66.33
N GLY A 60 -8.20 1.08 66.07
CA GLY A 60 -8.57 2.38 65.44
C GLY A 60 -7.96 2.91 64.12
N GLY A 61 -8.81 3.31 63.16
CA GLY A 61 -8.46 4.15 61.99
C GLY A 61 -9.50 4.04 60.86
N ARG A 62 -9.85 5.13 60.14
CA ARG A 62 -11.01 5.12 59.21
C ARG A 62 -10.92 6.08 57.99
N VAL A 63 -11.09 5.49 56.79
CA VAL A 63 -11.62 6.06 55.52
C VAL A 63 -10.79 7.21 54.83
N PRO A 64 -11.10 7.69 53.60
CA PRO A 64 -10.14 7.48 52.49
C PRO A 64 -9.73 8.74 51.69
N TRP A 65 -8.84 8.55 50.72
CA TRP A 65 -8.58 9.54 49.66
C TRP A 65 -9.55 9.39 48.46
N VAL A 66 -9.95 10.52 47.87
CA VAL A 66 -10.86 10.60 46.72
C VAL A 66 -10.19 11.38 45.59
N GLY A 67 -10.22 10.83 44.37
CA GLY A 67 -9.70 11.50 43.17
C GLY A 67 -10.74 12.39 42.46
N ARG A 68 -10.30 13.58 42.02
CA ARG A 68 -10.90 14.42 40.96
C ARG A 68 -9.72 15.09 40.24
N CYS A 69 -9.51 14.88 38.94
CA CYS A 69 -10.31 15.37 37.80
C CYS A 69 -10.31 16.91 37.71
N TRP A 70 -9.75 17.45 36.61
CA TRP A 70 -9.70 18.88 36.31
C TRP A 70 -10.20 19.15 34.88
N ARG A 71 -11.02 20.19 34.70
CA ARG A 71 -11.50 20.72 33.41
C ARG A 71 -11.72 22.23 33.50
N SER A 72 -10.91 23.00 32.79
CA SER A 72 -11.21 24.38 32.36
C SER A 72 -10.11 24.80 31.37
N ARG A 73 -10.41 25.06 30.09
CA ARG A 73 -11.20 26.18 29.52
C ARG A 73 -10.44 27.52 29.62
N TRP A 74 -9.98 28.01 28.47
CA TRP A 74 -9.63 29.41 28.24
C TRP A 74 -10.14 29.84 26.85
N GLY A 75 -10.80 31.00 26.81
CA GLY A 75 -10.87 31.84 25.60
C GLY A 75 -9.77 32.91 25.69
N GLY A 76 -9.48 33.61 24.59
CA GLY A 76 -8.46 34.65 24.55
C GLY A 76 -9.02 36.04 24.28
N GLU A 77 -8.15 37.05 24.38
CA GLU A 77 -8.34 38.38 23.77
C GLU A 77 -6.96 39.03 23.50
N GLU A 78 -6.93 40.11 22.72
CA GLU A 78 -5.70 40.72 22.20
C GLU A 78 -5.13 41.87 23.04
N ARG A 79 -3.81 42.08 22.98
CA ARG A 79 -3.12 43.35 22.62
C ARG A 79 -1.58 43.20 22.70
N GLY A 80 -0.84 44.00 21.93
CA GLY A 80 0.63 43.87 21.77
C GLY A 80 1.48 44.98 22.41
N GLY A 81 2.81 44.79 22.48
CA GLY A 81 3.73 45.78 23.07
C GLY A 81 5.24 45.48 22.97
N ARG A 82 5.91 46.15 22.01
CA ARG A 82 7.36 46.33 21.78
C ARG A 82 8.40 45.90 22.86
N SER A 83 9.27 44.96 22.47
CA SER A 83 10.75 44.94 22.60
C SER A 83 11.51 45.44 23.86
N ARG A 84 12.47 44.63 24.35
CA ARG A 84 13.83 45.11 24.76
C ARG A 84 14.89 43.99 24.82
N ARG A 85 16.18 44.36 24.75
CA ARG A 85 17.36 43.47 24.79
C ARG A 85 18.09 43.50 26.15
N ARG A 86 18.61 42.34 26.62
CA ARG A 86 19.84 42.10 27.44
C ARG A 86 20.02 40.55 27.47
N ARG A 87 21.13 39.91 27.06
CA ARG A 87 22.57 39.92 27.42
C ARG A 87 22.91 39.30 28.79
N GLY A 88 23.64 38.16 28.75
CA GLY A 88 24.34 37.51 29.88
C GLY A 88 23.62 36.25 30.43
N LEU A 89 24.32 35.20 30.91
CA LEU A 89 25.75 34.86 30.75
C LEU A 89 26.01 33.33 30.94
N VAL A 90 27.24 32.89 30.71
CA VAL A 90 27.72 31.49 30.51
C VAL A 90 27.73 30.59 31.75
N LYS A 91 27.36 29.29 31.59
CA LYS A 91 27.98 28.06 32.14
C LYS A 91 27.25 26.80 31.62
N GLY A 92 27.85 25.64 31.31
CA GLY A 92 29.29 25.36 31.11
C GLY A 92 29.77 24.00 31.66
N SER A 93 29.54 22.87 30.97
CA SER A 93 30.22 21.58 31.22
C SER A 93 30.08 20.62 30.02
N ALA A 94 31.11 19.80 29.74
CA ALA A 94 31.08 18.77 28.69
C ALA A 94 32.10 17.63 28.94
N THR A 95 31.65 16.37 28.82
CA THR A 95 32.44 15.13 28.72
C THR A 95 31.50 14.06 28.10
N CYS A 96 31.82 13.22 27.12
CA CYS A 96 33.06 12.59 26.60
C CYS A 96 33.41 11.23 27.22
N LEU A 97 32.97 10.16 26.54
CA LEU A 97 33.45 8.77 26.63
C LEU A 97 33.53 8.25 25.17
N ARG A 98 34.71 8.20 24.56
CA ARG A 98 35.79 7.18 24.65
C ARG A 98 35.44 5.83 24.00
N SER A 99 36.10 5.58 22.88
CA SER A 99 36.24 4.30 22.17
C SER A 99 37.16 3.32 22.91
N LEU A 100 36.99 2.02 22.65
CA LEU A 100 37.92 0.95 23.02
C LEU A 100 38.17 0.02 21.82
N PHE A 101 39.43 -0.26 21.52
CA PHE A 101 39.88 -1.15 20.45
C PHE A 101 41.32 -1.61 20.74
N ILE A 102 41.54 -2.87 21.13
CA ILE A 102 42.85 -3.55 21.22
C ILE A 102 42.65 -5.02 20.78
N PRO A 103 43.56 -5.64 19.99
CA PRO A 103 43.34 -6.94 19.36
C PRO A 103 44.17 -8.10 19.96
N PRO A 104 43.99 -9.35 19.49
CA PRO A 104 45.00 -10.41 19.54
C PRO A 104 45.88 -10.46 18.27
N SER A 105 46.93 -11.29 18.30
CA SER A 105 48.09 -11.25 17.40
C SER A 105 48.03 -12.20 16.18
N ARG A 106 49.01 -12.04 15.27
CA ARG A 106 49.28 -12.93 14.13
C ARG A 106 49.76 -14.32 14.58
N GLU A 107 49.50 -15.33 13.76
CA GLU A 107 50.51 -16.35 13.43
C GLU A 107 50.34 -16.84 11.98
N SER A 108 51.17 -17.78 11.52
CA SER A 108 51.47 -18.02 10.09
C SER A 108 50.76 -19.26 9.50
N GLY A 109 50.58 -19.24 8.17
CA GLY A 109 50.03 -20.35 7.37
C GLY A 109 50.08 -20.01 5.88
N SER A 110 50.28 -20.99 5.01
CA SER A 110 50.73 -20.75 3.62
C SER A 110 49.86 -21.39 2.53
N SER A 111 50.10 -20.91 1.31
CA SER A 111 49.93 -21.60 0.02
C SER A 111 48.54 -21.68 -0.66
N ARG A 112 48.53 -21.12 -1.88
CA ARG A 112 47.85 -21.56 -3.12
C ARG A 112 46.32 -21.76 -3.15
N CYS A 113 45.67 -20.95 -4.00
CA CYS A 113 44.76 -21.49 -5.01
C CYS A 113 44.98 -20.78 -6.37
N HIS A 114 44.54 -21.38 -7.47
CA HIS A 114 44.99 -21.02 -8.82
C HIS A 114 44.31 -19.79 -9.43
N ARG A 115 45.03 -19.09 -10.32
CA ARG A 115 44.44 -18.25 -11.37
C ARG A 115 44.63 -18.95 -12.72
N HIS A 116 43.55 -19.08 -13.50
CA HIS A 116 43.62 -19.14 -14.96
C HIS A 116 42.93 -17.88 -15.53
N PRO A 117 43.33 -17.40 -16.72
CA PRO A 117 42.93 -16.09 -17.21
C PRO A 117 41.55 -16.11 -17.89
N CYS A 118 40.79 -15.03 -17.73
CA CYS A 118 39.71 -14.71 -18.67
C CYS A 118 40.31 -14.06 -19.92
N VAL A 119 39.84 -14.49 -21.09
CA VAL A 119 40.22 -13.90 -22.39
C VAL A 119 39.47 -12.58 -22.57
N LEU A 120 40.17 -11.54 -23.02
CA LEU A 120 39.60 -10.29 -23.51
C LEU A 120 39.96 -10.14 -24.98
N VAL A 121 38.96 -9.80 -25.81
CA VAL A 121 39.08 -9.79 -27.27
C VAL A 121 39.45 -8.39 -27.77
N SER A 122 40.50 -8.30 -28.60
CA SER A 122 40.96 -7.07 -29.22
C SER A 122 40.28 -6.80 -30.57
N PRO A 123 39.82 -5.57 -30.85
CA PRO A 123 39.56 -5.09 -32.21
C PRO A 123 40.87 -4.81 -32.99
N LEU A 124 40.81 -4.91 -34.31
CA LEU A 124 41.94 -4.70 -35.23
C LEU A 124 42.11 -3.20 -35.63
N PRO A 125 43.32 -2.77 -36.03
CA PRO A 125 43.56 -1.40 -36.50
C PRO A 125 43.14 -1.19 -37.96
N GLY A 126 42.46 -0.06 -38.23
CA GLY A 126 42.18 0.43 -39.59
C GLY A 126 43.20 1.46 -40.05
N ALA A 127 43.54 1.48 -41.34
CA ALA A 127 44.59 2.33 -41.90
C ALA A 127 44.15 3.79 -42.14
N GLY A 128 45.09 4.73 -42.00
CA GLY A 128 44.94 6.14 -42.39
C GLY A 128 46.10 6.59 -43.27
N LEU A 129 45.79 7.29 -44.37
CA LEU A 129 46.77 7.81 -45.32
C LEU A 129 47.26 9.22 -44.93
N PRO A 130 48.52 9.59 -45.24
CA PRO A 130 49.09 10.88 -44.86
C PRO A 130 48.70 12.03 -45.81
N VAL A 131 48.58 13.24 -45.27
CA VAL A 131 48.39 14.50 -46.02
C VAL A 131 49.51 15.47 -45.62
N PRO A 132 50.19 16.17 -46.55
CA PRO A 132 51.47 16.82 -46.28
C PRO A 132 51.37 18.18 -45.56
N ALA A 133 52.38 18.49 -44.76
CA ALA A 133 52.52 19.76 -44.06
C ALA A 133 52.76 20.95 -45.01
N ARG A 134 52.12 22.09 -44.73
CA ARG A 134 52.42 23.38 -45.38
C ARG A 134 53.23 24.30 -44.44
N ARG A 135 54.18 25.03 -45.01
CA ARG A 135 55.03 25.99 -44.30
C ARG A 135 54.22 27.21 -43.83
N ALA A 136 54.56 27.73 -42.66
CA ALA A 136 54.09 29.04 -42.21
C ALA A 136 54.75 30.18 -43.01
N SER A 137 54.07 31.32 -43.10
CA SER A 137 54.58 32.58 -43.66
C SER A 137 54.52 33.67 -42.57
N PRO A 138 55.43 34.66 -42.58
CA PRO A 138 55.50 35.67 -41.53
C PRO A 138 54.34 36.69 -41.60
N PRO A 139 53.97 37.34 -40.48
CA PRO A 139 52.90 38.34 -40.46
C PRO A 139 53.35 39.70 -41.02
N PRO A 140 52.45 40.46 -41.68
CA PRO A 140 52.71 41.84 -42.08
C PRO A 140 52.65 42.82 -40.89
N THR A 141 53.22 44.02 -41.09
CA THR A 141 53.36 45.08 -40.09
C THR A 141 52.09 45.88 -39.81
N SER A 142 52.14 46.65 -38.72
CA SER A 142 51.04 47.44 -38.15
C SER A 142 50.52 48.60 -39.02
N MET A 143 49.21 48.85 -38.95
CA MET A 143 48.62 50.20 -38.99
C MET A 143 47.44 50.29 -38.00
N SER A 144 46.95 51.51 -37.76
CA SER A 144 46.34 51.91 -36.47
C SER A 144 44.82 52.15 -36.50
N GLY A 145 44.21 52.21 -35.30
CA GLY A 145 43.17 53.22 -35.04
C GLY A 145 41.70 52.84 -35.19
N VAL A 146 41.20 51.80 -34.50
CA VAL A 146 39.74 51.66 -34.23
C VAL A 146 39.47 51.47 -32.73
N LYS A 147 38.71 52.39 -32.13
CA LYS A 147 38.26 52.28 -30.72
C LYS A 147 37.16 51.22 -30.60
N LYS A 148 37.52 49.97 -30.25
CA LYS A 148 36.52 48.99 -29.79
C LYS A 148 35.92 49.45 -28.45
N GLN A 149 34.59 49.45 -28.36
CA GLN A 149 33.89 49.55 -27.07
C GLN A 149 34.28 48.35 -26.19
N LYS A 150 34.33 48.57 -24.87
CA LYS A 150 34.54 47.47 -23.91
C LYS A 150 33.27 46.62 -23.82
N THR A 151 33.27 45.44 -24.43
CA THR A 151 32.52 44.31 -23.88
C THR A 151 33.18 43.90 -22.58
N GLU A 152 32.40 43.78 -21.50
CA GLU A 152 32.92 43.25 -20.24
C GLU A 152 33.22 41.76 -20.40
N SER A 153 34.50 41.42 -20.41
CA SER A 153 34.95 40.03 -20.47
C SER A 153 34.58 39.33 -19.16
N GLN A 154 33.65 38.36 -19.21
CA GLN A 154 33.35 37.49 -18.07
C GLN A 154 34.63 36.85 -17.53
N GLN A 155 35.08 37.30 -16.36
CA GLN A 155 36.34 36.89 -15.76
C GLN A 155 36.22 35.49 -15.15
N LYS A 156 36.34 34.46 -16.00
CA LYS A 156 36.32 33.05 -15.58
C LYS A 156 37.61 32.71 -14.83
N SER A 157 37.47 32.07 -13.67
CA SER A 157 38.59 31.63 -12.83
C SER A 157 39.45 30.59 -13.56
N THR A 158 40.64 30.97 -14.01
CA THR A 158 41.57 30.11 -14.77
C THR A 158 42.14 28.94 -13.96
N ASN A 159 42.11 29.03 -12.63
CA ASN A 159 42.85 28.14 -11.72
C ASN A 159 41.91 27.17 -10.97
N VAL A 160 40.78 26.77 -11.57
CA VAL A 160 39.78 25.89 -10.94
C VAL A 160 39.61 24.62 -11.78
N ILE A 161 39.81 23.46 -11.14
CA ILE A 161 39.60 22.14 -11.74
C ILE A 161 38.39 21.49 -11.06
N TYR A 162 37.47 20.91 -11.83
CA TYR A 162 36.31 20.21 -11.29
C TYR A 162 36.73 18.93 -10.56
N GLN A 163 36.36 18.81 -9.28
CA GLN A 163 36.60 17.61 -8.48
C GLN A 163 35.36 16.70 -8.52
N ALA A 164 35.50 15.53 -9.15
CA ALA A 164 34.43 14.54 -9.20
C ALA A 164 34.21 13.86 -7.83
N HIS A 165 32.95 13.71 -7.42
CA HIS A 165 32.61 13.06 -6.14
C HIS A 165 32.95 11.55 -6.16
N HIS A 166 33.67 11.07 -5.13
CA HIS A 166 33.99 9.65 -4.96
C HIS A 166 32.75 8.75 -4.77
N VAL A 167 31.61 9.31 -4.33
CA VAL A 167 30.34 8.58 -4.16
C VAL A 167 29.37 8.97 -5.28
N SER A 168 29.08 8.02 -6.16
CA SER A 168 28.21 8.22 -7.31
C SER A 168 26.75 8.52 -6.92
N ARG A 169 26.02 9.19 -7.81
CA ARG A 169 24.58 9.49 -7.65
C ARG A 169 23.76 8.26 -7.25
N ASN A 170 23.98 7.11 -7.90
CA ASN A 170 23.32 5.85 -7.55
C ASN A 170 23.57 5.48 -6.07
N LYS A 171 24.83 5.41 -5.62
CA LYS A 171 25.18 5.10 -4.22
C LYS A 171 24.58 6.09 -3.21
N ARG A 172 24.49 7.37 -3.56
CA ARG A 172 23.82 8.38 -2.72
C ARG A 172 22.30 8.22 -2.72
N GLY A 173 21.69 7.91 -3.86
CA GLY A 173 20.26 7.61 -3.98
C GLY A 173 19.81 6.44 -3.11
N GLN A 174 20.64 5.41 -2.91
CA GLN A 174 20.32 4.29 -2.01
C GLN A 174 20.24 4.66 -0.51
N VAL A 175 20.61 5.89 -0.12
CA VAL A 175 20.55 6.38 1.27
C VAL A 175 19.79 7.70 1.42
N VAL A 176 19.20 8.24 0.35
CA VAL A 176 18.39 9.47 0.37
C VAL A 176 16.90 9.09 0.39
N GLY A 177 16.39 8.90 1.61
CA GLY A 177 15.02 8.43 1.87
C GLY A 177 14.94 6.91 2.05
N THR A 178 13.72 6.37 2.08
CA THR A 178 13.49 4.93 2.25
C THR A 178 13.31 4.17 0.94
N ARG A 179 13.02 4.87 -0.17
CA ARG A 179 12.84 4.29 -1.50
C ARG A 179 14.17 4.21 -2.24
N ALA A 180 14.56 3.02 -2.68
CA ALA A 180 15.78 2.79 -3.47
C ALA A 180 15.85 3.63 -4.76
N GLY A 181 17.06 3.80 -5.30
CA GLY A 181 17.31 4.51 -6.56
C GLY A 181 17.47 6.02 -6.45
N PHE A 182 18.21 6.62 -7.39
CA PHE A 182 18.45 8.06 -7.46
C PHE A 182 17.32 8.77 -8.22
N ARG A 183 16.73 9.80 -7.60
CA ARG A 183 15.60 10.58 -8.12
C ARG A 183 15.82 12.10 -8.07
N GLY A 184 17.08 12.52 -8.04
CA GLY A 184 17.46 13.92 -7.91
C GLY A 184 17.14 14.71 -9.18
N CYS A 185 16.30 15.74 -9.04
CA CYS A 185 15.76 16.52 -10.16
C CYS A 185 15.25 17.90 -9.67
N THR A 186 14.87 18.76 -10.61
CA THR A 186 14.31 20.09 -10.34
C THR A 186 12.94 20.28 -10.97
N VAL A 187 11.93 20.58 -10.14
CA VAL A 187 10.59 21.03 -10.54
C VAL A 187 10.57 22.55 -10.50
N TRP A 188 10.52 23.19 -11.67
CA TRP A 188 10.64 24.64 -11.83
C TRP A 188 9.28 25.27 -12.10
N LEU A 189 8.63 25.82 -11.06
CA LEU A 189 7.34 26.49 -11.19
C LEU A 189 7.55 27.93 -11.68
N THR A 190 7.05 28.25 -12.87
CA THR A 190 7.06 29.61 -13.46
C THR A 190 5.63 30.16 -13.63
N GLY A 191 5.47 31.48 -13.70
CA GLY A 191 4.17 32.14 -13.90
C GLY A 191 4.06 33.50 -13.21
N LEU A 192 2.93 34.19 -13.41
CA LEU A 192 2.66 35.50 -12.80
C LEU A 192 2.62 35.47 -11.25
N SER A 193 2.70 36.65 -10.62
CA SER A 193 2.39 36.79 -9.19
C SER A 193 0.93 36.37 -8.94
N GLY A 194 0.60 35.79 -7.78
CA GLY A 194 -0.78 35.32 -7.50
C GLY A 194 -1.27 34.11 -8.32
N ALA A 195 -0.49 33.61 -9.29
CA ALA A 195 -0.90 32.48 -10.14
C ALA A 195 -0.99 31.13 -9.40
N GLY A 196 -0.35 30.98 -8.22
CA GLY A 196 -0.50 29.79 -7.36
C GLY A 196 0.78 28.99 -7.07
N LYS A 197 1.95 29.38 -7.63
CA LYS A 197 3.23 28.66 -7.49
C LYS A 197 3.55 28.20 -6.07
N THR A 198 3.58 29.13 -5.10
CA THR A 198 3.91 28.83 -3.70
C THR A 198 2.94 27.82 -3.07
N THR A 199 1.64 27.92 -3.38
CA THR A 199 0.61 26.97 -2.93
C THR A 199 0.84 25.57 -3.49
N ILE A 200 1.11 25.47 -4.80
CA ILE A 200 1.41 24.20 -5.47
C ILE A 200 2.73 23.61 -4.95
N SER A 201 3.75 24.44 -4.70
CA SER A 201 5.04 24.00 -4.17
C SER A 201 4.91 23.36 -2.79
N PHE A 202 4.16 23.96 -1.87
CA PHE A 202 4.01 23.40 -0.52
C PHE A 202 3.11 22.16 -0.49
N ALA A 203 2.04 22.13 -1.30
CA ALA A 203 1.19 20.94 -1.40
C ALA A 203 1.92 19.76 -2.09
N LEU A 204 2.82 20.03 -3.04
CA LEU A 204 3.71 19.03 -3.63
C LEU A 204 4.80 18.57 -2.65
N GLU A 205 5.37 19.48 -1.86
CA GLU A 205 6.32 19.15 -0.77
C GLU A 205 5.67 18.23 0.28
N GLU A 206 4.45 18.54 0.72
CA GLU A 206 3.64 17.69 1.62
C GLU A 206 3.34 16.31 0.99
N TYR A 207 2.98 16.26 -0.30
CA TYR A 207 2.79 14.99 -1.01
C TYR A 207 4.08 14.16 -1.04
N LEU A 208 5.22 14.74 -1.41
CA LEU A 208 6.49 14.02 -1.53
C LEU A 208 6.99 13.53 -0.16
N VAL A 209 6.90 14.37 0.88
CA VAL A 209 7.26 13.98 2.26
C VAL A 209 6.36 12.86 2.79
N SER A 210 5.05 12.95 2.63
CA SER A 210 4.11 11.88 3.05
C SER A 210 4.33 10.56 2.29
N HIS A 211 4.86 10.62 1.07
CA HIS A 211 5.26 9.46 0.28
C HIS A 211 6.71 9.00 0.52
N ALA A 212 7.40 9.55 1.54
CA ALA A 212 8.79 9.26 1.92
C ALA A 212 9.83 9.54 0.82
N ILE A 213 9.60 10.59 0.02
CA ILE A 213 10.50 11.11 -1.02
C ILE A 213 11.11 12.43 -0.53
N PRO A 214 12.43 12.47 -0.25
CA PRO A 214 13.10 13.71 0.17
C PRO A 214 13.05 14.80 -0.91
N CYS A 215 12.55 15.97 -0.52
CA CYS A 215 12.40 17.15 -1.36
C CYS A 215 12.76 18.42 -0.58
N TYR A 216 12.88 19.55 -1.29
CA TYR A 216 13.10 20.86 -0.67
C TYR A 216 12.60 22.01 -1.54
N SER A 217 11.73 22.87 -1.01
CA SER A 217 11.23 24.07 -1.69
C SER A 217 12.17 25.28 -1.56
N LEU A 218 12.48 25.88 -2.71
CA LEU A 218 13.09 27.19 -2.87
C LEU A 218 12.01 28.18 -3.33
N ASP A 219 11.42 28.95 -2.41
CA ASP A 219 10.55 30.07 -2.75
C ASP A 219 11.31 31.41 -2.82
N GLY A 220 10.88 32.28 -3.73
CA GLY A 220 11.52 33.58 -3.99
C GLY A 220 11.54 34.57 -2.82
N ASP A 221 10.60 34.48 -1.88
CA ASP A 221 10.67 35.27 -0.64
C ASP A 221 11.79 34.73 0.26
N ASN A 222 11.83 33.42 0.49
CA ASN A 222 12.76 32.75 1.40
C ASN A 222 14.22 32.97 0.99
N VAL A 223 14.58 32.76 -0.29
CA VAL A 223 15.98 32.87 -0.72
C VAL A 223 16.47 34.33 -0.76
N ARG A 224 15.57 35.32 -0.89
CA ARG A 224 15.90 36.75 -0.79
C ARG A 224 16.30 37.20 0.62
N HIS A 225 15.92 36.47 1.67
CA HIS A 225 16.45 36.73 3.02
C HIS A 225 17.87 36.17 3.23
N GLY A 226 18.29 35.19 2.43
CA GLY A 226 19.56 34.47 2.55
C GLY A 226 20.56 34.78 1.44
N LEU A 227 20.66 33.88 0.46
CA LEU A 227 21.65 33.91 -0.62
C LEU A 227 21.53 35.12 -1.55
N ASN A 228 20.30 35.58 -1.79
CA ASN A 228 20.01 36.64 -2.76
C ASN A 228 19.73 38.00 -2.10
N LYS A 229 20.06 38.15 -0.80
CA LYS A 229 19.84 39.39 -0.02
C LYS A 229 20.61 40.62 -0.50
N ASN A 230 21.60 40.44 -1.36
CA ASN A 230 22.37 41.51 -1.99
C ASN A 230 21.91 41.85 -3.41
N LEU A 231 20.82 41.25 -3.90
CA LEU A 231 20.26 41.49 -5.22
C LEU A 231 18.99 42.35 -5.11
N GLY A 232 18.96 43.42 -5.88
CA GLY A 232 17.83 44.34 -5.96
C GLY A 232 16.70 43.83 -6.86
N PHE A 233 16.28 44.72 -7.76
CA PHE A 233 15.19 44.51 -8.73
C PHE A 233 15.54 45.04 -10.14
N SER A 234 16.81 45.41 -10.40
CA SER A 234 17.26 45.75 -11.77
C SER A 234 17.22 44.51 -12.68
N PRO A 235 17.28 44.66 -14.01
CA PRO A 235 17.32 43.50 -14.92
C PRO A 235 18.49 42.55 -14.61
N GLY A 236 19.69 43.08 -14.34
CA GLY A 236 20.86 42.28 -13.96
C GLY A 236 20.70 41.57 -12.60
N ASP A 237 20.07 42.22 -11.61
CA ASP A 237 19.72 41.57 -10.35
C ASP A 237 18.75 40.40 -10.54
N ARG A 238 17.81 40.52 -11.49
CA ARG A 238 16.81 39.48 -11.80
C ARG A 238 17.47 38.28 -12.48
N GLU A 239 18.31 38.52 -13.48
CA GLU A 239 19.09 37.48 -14.18
C GLU A 239 20.01 36.73 -13.18
N GLU A 240 20.82 37.45 -12.40
CA GLU A 240 21.70 36.84 -11.40
C GLU A 240 20.92 36.14 -10.27
N ASN A 241 19.74 36.65 -9.89
CA ASN A 241 18.85 35.97 -8.95
C ASN A 241 18.42 34.61 -9.50
N ILE A 242 17.92 34.55 -10.74
CA ILE A 242 17.48 33.27 -11.34
C ILE A 242 18.67 32.33 -11.57
N ARG A 243 19.82 32.85 -12.04
CA ARG A 243 21.05 32.04 -12.22
C ARG A 243 21.52 31.39 -10.92
N ARG A 244 21.49 32.11 -9.78
CA ARG A 244 21.82 31.52 -8.46
C ARG A 244 20.84 30.43 -8.05
N ILE A 245 19.54 30.61 -8.30
CA ILE A 245 18.53 29.58 -8.00
C ILE A 245 18.74 28.34 -8.86
N ALA A 246 19.06 28.50 -10.15
CA ALA A 246 19.36 27.38 -11.03
C ALA A 246 20.54 26.55 -10.52
N GLU A 247 21.64 27.19 -10.12
CA GLU A 247 22.81 26.49 -9.56
C GLU A 247 22.53 25.80 -8.22
N VAL A 248 21.74 26.43 -7.34
CA VAL A 248 21.37 25.82 -6.05
C VAL A 248 20.40 24.66 -6.24
N ALA A 249 19.41 24.79 -7.12
CA ALA A 249 18.51 23.70 -7.49
C ALA A 249 19.29 22.51 -8.08
N ARG A 250 20.28 22.79 -8.96
CA ARG A 250 21.20 21.78 -9.50
C ARG A 250 22.00 21.06 -8.42
N LEU A 251 22.35 21.73 -7.33
CA LEU A 251 23.05 21.10 -6.19
C LEU A 251 22.11 20.22 -5.34
N PHE A 252 20.86 20.63 -5.10
CA PHE A 252 19.85 19.78 -4.44
C PHE A 252 19.47 18.56 -5.29
N ALA A 253 19.28 18.77 -6.59
CA ALA A 253 19.08 17.71 -7.57
C ALA A 253 20.30 16.77 -7.62
N ASP A 254 21.53 17.27 -7.72
CA ASP A 254 22.71 16.40 -7.69
C ASP A 254 22.80 15.61 -6.38
N ALA A 255 22.48 16.20 -5.23
CA ALA A 255 22.47 15.54 -3.93
C ALA A 255 21.50 14.35 -3.86
N GLY A 256 20.41 14.38 -4.65
CA GLY A 256 19.43 13.30 -4.79
C GLY A 256 18.01 13.64 -4.33
N LEU A 257 17.73 14.92 -4.02
CA LEU A 257 16.41 15.41 -3.61
C LEU A 257 15.61 15.89 -4.82
N VAL A 258 14.28 15.89 -4.70
CA VAL A 258 13.41 16.67 -5.59
C VAL A 258 13.46 18.13 -5.15
N CYS A 259 14.16 18.99 -5.89
CA CYS A 259 14.16 20.43 -5.62
C CYS A 259 12.94 21.07 -6.29
N ILE A 260 12.11 21.79 -5.53
CA ILE A 260 10.96 22.52 -6.06
C ILE A 260 11.33 24.01 -6.05
N THR A 261 11.15 24.74 -7.15
CA THR A 261 11.42 26.18 -7.19
C THR A 261 10.13 26.96 -7.46
N SER A 262 9.90 28.03 -6.70
CA SER A 262 8.71 28.89 -6.78
C SER A 262 9.14 30.33 -7.08
N PHE A 263 9.33 30.64 -8.37
CA PHE A 263 9.85 31.93 -8.84
C PHE A 263 9.04 32.46 -10.02
N ILE A 264 8.89 33.78 -10.13
CA ILE A 264 8.22 34.37 -11.30
C ILE A 264 8.95 33.98 -12.59
N SER A 265 10.29 34.03 -12.59
CA SER A 265 11.17 33.63 -13.72
C SER A 265 10.64 34.08 -15.10
N PRO A 266 10.48 35.42 -15.31
CA PRO A 266 9.64 35.94 -16.39
C PRO A 266 10.21 35.76 -17.79
N PHE A 267 11.54 35.70 -17.94
CA PHE A 267 12.19 35.64 -19.24
C PHE A 267 12.54 34.19 -19.62
N ALA A 268 12.25 33.81 -20.86
CA ALA A 268 12.54 32.49 -21.41
C ALA A 268 14.04 32.20 -21.39
N LYS A 269 14.88 33.20 -21.72
CA LYS A 269 16.36 33.12 -21.63
C LYS A 269 16.83 32.61 -20.26
N ASP A 270 16.25 33.10 -19.17
CA ASP A 270 16.68 32.76 -17.80
C ASP A 270 16.27 31.33 -17.43
N ARG A 271 15.07 30.89 -17.84
CA ARG A 271 14.56 29.53 -17.62
C ARG A 271 15.30 28.52 -18.49
N GLU A 272 15.59 28.86 -19.73
CA GLU A 272 16.37 28.06 -20.67
C GLU A 272 17.83 27.89 -20.21
N ASN A 273 18.42 28.93 -19.62
CA ASN A 273 19.71 28.81 -18.95
C ASN A 273 19.62 27.90 -17.71
N ALA A 274 18.53 27.97 -16.93
CA ALA A 274 18.32 27.07 -15.80
C ALA A 274 18.17 25.60 -16.22
N ARG A 275 17.43 25.33 -17.30
CA ARG A 275 17.30 24.03 -17.96
C ARG A 275 18.66 23.49 -18.40
N LYS A 276 19.41 24.24 -19.21
CA LYS A 276 20.76 23.88 -19.68
C LYS A 276 21.74 23.57 -18.55
N ILE A 277 21.65 24.25 -17.41
CA ILE A 277 22.49 23.99 -16.21
C ILE A 277 22.24 22.58 -15.62
N HIS A 278 21.01 22.06 -15.72
CA HIS A 278 20.64 20.72 -15.24
C HIS A 278 20.95 19.63 -16.28
N GLU A 279 20.59 19.87 -17.54
CA GLU A 279 20.85 18.96 -18.66
C GLU A 279 22.35 18.70 -18.85
N SER A 280 23.18 19.76 -18.81
CA SER A 280 24.65 19.65 -18.88
C SER A 280 25.25 18.85 -17.72
N ALA A 281 24.52 18.73 -16.61
CA ALA A 281 24.88 17.91 -15.46
C ALA A 281 24.23 16.52 -15.49
N GLY A 282 23.41 16.17 -16.49
CA GLY A 282 22.64 14.93 -16.56
C GLY A 282 21.62 14.79 -15.42
N LEU A 283 20.88 15.87 -15.13
CA LEU A 283 19.83 15.92 -14.10
C LEU A 283 18.49 16.33 -14.74
N PRO A 284 17.38 15.65 -14.45
CA PRO A 284 16.06 16.04 -14.97
C PRO A 284 15.61 17.40 -14.46
N PHE A 285 14.98 18.16 -15.35
CA PHE A 285 14.43 19.49 -15.12
C PHE A 285 13.04 19.56 -15.73
N PHE A 286 12.05 20.02 -14.96
CA PHE A 286 10.65 20.08 -15.38
C PHE A 286 10.13 21.51 -15.22
N GLU A 287 9.94 22.21 -16.34
CA GLU A 287 9.39 23.55 -16.39
C GLU A 287 7.86 23.47 -16.37
N ILE A 288 7.28 23.89 -15.25
CA ILE A 288 5.84 23.78 -15.03
C ILE A 288 5.25 25.20 -15.04
N PHE A 289 4.50 25.48 -16.09
CA PHE A 289 3.86 26.78 -16.28
C PHE A 289 2.57 26.86 -15.46
N VAL A 290 2.61 27.61 -14.37
CA VAL A 290 1.44 27.92 -13.53
C VAL A 290 0.69 29.09 -14.19
N ASP A 291 -0.19 28.75 -15.13
CA ASP A 291 -0.92 29.71 -15.97
C ASP A 291 -2.25 30.11 -15.29
N ALA A 292 -2.35 31.40 -15.00
CA ALA A 292 -3.57 32.06 -14.55
C ALA A 292 -3.65 33.42 -15.25
N PRO A 293 -4.82 33.80 -15.82
CA PRO A 293 -5.00 35.10 -16.45
C PRO A 293 -4.66 36.27 -15.53
N LEU A 294 -4.08 37.35 -16.08
CA LEU A 294 -3.61 38.51 -15.31
C LEU A 294 -4.72 39.11 -14.42
N ASN A 295 -5.94 39.22 -14.91
CA ASN A 295 -7.08 39.73 -14.15
C ASN A 295 -7.44 38.83 -12.94
N ILE A 296 -7.23 37.51 -13.04
CA ILE A 296 -7.40 36.56 -11.93
C ILE A 296 -6.24 36.68 -10.93
N CYS A 297 -5.03 36.95 -11.41
CA CYS A 297 -3.87 37.25 -10.55
C CYS A 297 -4.05 38.59 -9.79
N GLU A 298 -4.56 39.63 -10.47
CA GLU A 298 -4.91 40.92 -9.86
C GLU A 298 -6.10 40.80 -8.90
N SER A 299 -7.14 40.01 -9.20
CA SER A 299 -8.28 39.83 -8.29
C SER A 299 -7.93 39.01 -7.03
N ARG A 300 -6.85 38.21 -7.08
CA ARG A 300 -6.33 37.45 -5.93
C ARG A 300 -5.45 38.29 -5.00
N ASP A 301 -4.75 39.30 -5.54
CA ASP A 301 -3.63 40.09 -4.97
C ASP A 301 -3.13 39.70 -3.55
N VAL A 302 -2.66 38.46 -3.41
CA VAL A 302 -2.43 37.77 -2.13
C VAL A 302 -1.42 38.49 -1.21
N LYS A 303 -0.59 39.36 -1.78
CA LYS A 303 0.45 40.13 -1.08
C LYS A 303 0.28 41.65 -1.21
N GLY A 304 -0.85 42.13 -1.76
CA GLY A 304 -1.10 43.56 -2.00
C GLY A 304 -0.11 44.20 -2.99
N LEU A 305 0.48 43.42 -3.89
CA LEU A 305 1.54 43.86 -4.81
C LEU A 305 0.97 44.46 -6.10
N TYR A 306 -0.12 43.90 -6.63
CA TYR A 306 -0.76 44.43 -7.84
C TYR A 306 -1.35 45.81 -7.58
N LYS A 307 -2.04 46.02 -6.46
CA LYS A 307 -2.55 47.34 -6.05
C LYS A 307 -1.43 48.39 -5.97
N ARG A 308 -0.25 48.00 -5.47
CA ARG A 308 0.91 48.90 -5.30
C ARG A 308 1.68 49.14 -6.60
N ALA A 309 1.72 48.17 -7.51
CA ALA A 309 2.20 48.36 -8.88
C ALA A 309 1.30 49.33 -9.66
N ARG A 310 -0.03 49.12 -9.62
CA ARG A 310 -1.03 50.03 -10.21
C ARG A 310 -0.99 51.45 -9.64
N ALA A 311 -0.55 51.61 -8.38
CA ALA A 311 -0.31 52.91 -7.74
C ALA A 311 1.07 53.54 -8.05
N GLY A 312 1.93 52.88 -8.85
CA GLY A 312 3.26 53.36 -9.21
C GLY A 312 4.35 53.20 -8.14
N GLU A 313 4.03 52.59 -6.99
CA GLU A 313 5.01 52.34 -5.91
C GLU A 313 6.05 51.27 -6.29
N ILE A 314 5.65 50.29 -7.12
CA ILE A 314 6.48 49.14 -7.49
C ILE A 314 6.66 49.14 -9.01
N LYS A 315 7.75 49.74 -9.49
CA LYS A 315 8.05 49.88 -10.93
C LYS A 315 8.64 48.60 -11.53
N GLY A 316 8.27 48.31 -12.77
CA GLY A 316 8.77 47.14 -13.51
C GLY A 316 8.22 45.84 -12.94
N PHE A 317 6.95 45.85 -12.50
CA PHE A 317 6.29 44.66 -11.97
C PHE A 317 5.81 43.77 -13.10
N THR A 318 6.14 42.47 -13.04
CA THR A 318 5.83 41.50 -14.09
C THR A 318 4.31 41.35 -14.29
N GLY A 319 3.86 41.56 -15.52
CA GLY A 319 2.45 41.62 -15.91
C GLY A 319 1.81 43.01 -15.82
N ILE A 320 2.56 44.06 -15.43
CA ILE A 320 2.06 45.45 -15.34
C ILE A 320 2.97 46.42 -16.11
N ASP A 321 4.22 46.61 -15.68
CA ASP A 321 5.23 47.45 -16.36
C ASP A 321 6.48 46.66 -16.82
N ALA A 322 6.40 45.34 -16.79
CA ALA A 322 7.41 44.44 -17.35
C ALA A 322 6.72 43.17 -17.86
N ASP A 323 7.19 42.61 -18.97
CA ASP A 323 6.55 41.47 -19.62
C ASP A 323 6.74 40.13 -18.88
N TYR A 324 5.93 39.15 -19.28
CA TYR A 324 6.08 37.74 -18.91
C TYR A 324 6.11 36.90 -20.19
N GLU A 325 7.27 36.38 -20.54
CA GLU A 325 7.47 35.50 -21.69
C GLU A 325 6.98 34.10 -21.32
N LYS A 326 5.79 33.72 -21.82
CA LYS A 326 5.20 32.39 -21.55
C LYS A 326 6.14 31.29 -22.07
N PRO A 327 6.31 30.17 -21.34
CA PRO A 327 7.02 29.00 -21.86
C PRO A 327 6.37 28.48 -23.16
N GLU A 328 7.19 28.23 -24.18
CA GLU A 328 6.72 27.67 -25.46
C GLU A 328 6.55 26.14 -25.36
N THR A 329 7.50 25.46 -24.70
CA THR A 329 7.51 24.00 -24.52
C THR A 329 7.72 23.59 -23.04
N PRO A 330 6.83 23.98 -22.11
CA PRO A 330 6.89 23.50 -20.73
C PRO A 330 6.47 22.02 -20.67
N GLU A 331 7.07 21.25 -19.75
CA GLU A 331 6.68 19.86 -19.51
C GLU A 331 5.24 19.72 -18.97
N LEU A 332 4.69 20.76 -18.33
CA LEU A 332 3.31 20.78 -17.86
C LEU A 332 2.74 22.21 -17.76
N VAL A 333 1.44 22.38 -18.04
CA VAL A 333 0.72 23.66 -17.88
C VAL A 333 -0.44 23.51 -16.91
N LEU A 334 -0.36 24.18 -15.76
CA LEU A 334 -1.35 24.12 -14.68
C LEU A 334 -2.31 25.32 -14.75
N LYS A 335 -3.56 25.06 -15.17
CA LYS A 335 -4.63 26.08 -15.31
C LYS A 335 -5.31 26.37 -13.97
N THR A 336 -4.67 27.15 -13.09
CA THR A 336 -5.15 27.33 -11.69
C THR A 336 -6.42 28.17 -11.54
N ASN A 337 -7.04 28.60 -12.65
CA ASN A 337 -8.38 29.19 -12.67
C ASN A 337 -9.48 28.17 -13.03
N LEU A 338 -9.13 26.93 -13.35
CA LEU A 338 -10.05 25.83 -13.69
C LEU A 338 -9.84 24.59 -12.81
N SER A 339 -8.58 24.29 -12.44
CA SER A 339 -8.19 23.16 -11.59
C SER A 339 -8.11 23.54 -10.11
N SER A 340 -8.45 22.60 -9.22
CA SER A 340 -8.16 22.73 -7.78
C SER A 340 -6.68 22.50 -7.48
N VAL A 341 -6.24 22.81 -6.25
CA VAL A 341 -4.87 22.53 -5.80
C VAL A 341 -4.56 21.03 -5.85
N SER A 342 -5.55 20.17 -5.53
CA SER A 342 -5.39 18.72 -5.59
C SER A 342 -5.17 18.23 -7.02
N ASP A 343 -5.95 18.74 -7.97
CA ASP A 343 -5.81 18.37 -9.40
C ASP A 343 -4.46 18.84 -9.96
N CYS A 344 -4.00 20.02 -9.54
CA CYS A 344 -2.68 20.53 -9.93
C CYS A 344 -1.53 19.68 -9.37
N VAL A 345 -1.58 19.30 -8.08
CA VAL A 345 -0.56 18.41 -7.49
C VAL A 345 -0.58 17.04 -8.16
N GLN A 346 -1.76 16.48 -8.41
CA GLN A 346 -1.91 15.19 -9.09
C GLN A 346 -1.23 15.19 -10.47
N GLN A 347 -1.46 16.21 -11.30
CA GLN A 347 -0.81 16.34 -12.62
C GLN A 347 0.72 16.42 -12.53
N VAL A 348 1.27 17.13 -11.54
CA VAL A 348 2.74 17.16 -11.32
C VAL A 348 3.25 15.79 -10.88
N VAL A 349 2.51 15.08 -10.03
CA VAL A 349 2.84 13.72 -9.57
C VAL A 349 2.75 12.71 -10.71
N GLU A 350 1.85 12.90 -11.69
CA GLU A 350 1.75 12.09 -12.91
C GLU A 350 3.01 12.24 -13.77
N LEU A 351 3.38 13.48 -14.12
CA LEU A 351 4.64 13.79 -14.81
C LEU A 351 5.85 13.18 -14.09
N LEU A 352 5.95 13.35 -12.76
CA LEU A 352 7.07 12.81 -11.98
C LEU A 352 7.08 11.27 -11.88
N GLN A 353 5.97 10.58 -12.16
CA GLN A 353 5.90 9.12 -12.24
C GLN A 353 6.26 8.59 -13.62
N GLU A 354 5.78 9.22 -14.69
CA GLU A 354 6.22 8.94 -16.07
C GLU A 354 7.74 9.07 -16.20
N GLN A 355 8.32 10.07 -15.53
CA GLN A 355 9.75 10.34 -15.51
C GLN A 355 10.51 9.56 -14.40
N ASN A 356 9.87 8.58 -13.75
CA ASN A 356 10.44 7.66 -12.75
C ASN A 356 11.10 8.32 -11.51
N ILE A 357 10.80 9.60 -11.24
CA ILE A 357 11.31 10.35 -10.08
C ILE A 357 10.55 9.92 -8.82
N VAL A 358 9.24 10.10 -8.87
CA VAL A 358 8.30 9.51 -7.94
C VAL A 358 8.06 8.10 -8.45
N PRO A 359 8.39 7.02 -7.72
CA PRO A 359 7.99 5.69 -8.15
C PRO A 359 6.47 5.62 -8.25
N TYR A 360 5.93 4.85 -9.20
CA TYR A 360 4.53 4.46 -9.16
C TYR A 360 4.26 3.75 -7.84
N THR A 361 3.65 4.45 -6.89
CA THR A 361 2.88 3.81 -5.82
C THR A 361 1.76 3.08 -6.54
N ILE A 362 1.82 1.75 -6.61
CA ILE A 362 0.93 0.94 -7.46
C ILE A 362 -0.46 0.76 -6.80
N ILE A 363 -1.09 1.89 -6.49
CA ILE A 363 -2.51 2.07 -6.16
C ILE A 363 -3.01 3.40 -6.78
N LYS A 364 -2.58 3.73 -8.00
CA LYS A 364 -3.19 4.83 -8.79
C LYS A 364 -4.47 4.45 -9.53
N GLY A 365 -4.77 3.16 -9.62
CA GLY A 365 -6.02 2.63 -10.17
C GLY A 365 -6.30 1.25 -9.60
N ILE A 366 -7.45 0.67 -9.96
CA ILE A 366 -7.69 -0.77 -9.83
C ILE A 366 -7.05 -1.42 -11.07
N HIS A 367 -6.21 -2.42 -10.83
CA HIS A 367 -5.53 -3.19 -11.87
C HIS A 367 -6.41 -4.40 -12.24
N GLU A 368 -7.37 -4.19 -13.14
CA GLU A 368 -8.13 -5.29 -13.75
C GLU A 368 -7.23 -6.05 -14.75
N LEU A 369 -7.37 -7.38 -14.79
CA LEU A 369 -6.53 -8.29 -15.60
C LEU A 369 -7.27 -8.83 -16.83
N PHE A 370 -8.31 -8.15 -17.28
CA PHE A 370 -9.04 -8.50 -18.49
C PHE A 370 -8.22 -8.17 -19.75
N VAL A 371 -8.30 -9.02 -20.76
CA VAL A 371 -7.82 -8.70 -22.11
C VAL A 371 -8.65 -7.53 -22.65
N PRO A 372 -8.04 -6.41 -23.10
CA PRO A 372 -8.78 -5.32 -23.73
C PRO A 372 -9.60 -5.81 -24.92
N GLU A 373 -10.85 -5.35 -25.06
CA GLU A 373 -11.80 -5.86 -26.07
C GLU A 373 -11.23 -5.86 -27.49
N ASN A 374 -10.46 -4.81 -27.85
CA ASN A 374 -9.81 -4.67 -29.15
C ASN A 374 -8.63 -5.63 -29.42
N LYS A 375 -8.29 -6.50 -28.45
CA LYS A 375 -7.29 -7.57 -28.57
C LYS A 375 -7.89 -8.96 -28.36
N LEU A 376 -9.16 -9.07 -27.96
CA LEU A 376 -9.74 -10.31 -27.46
C LEU A 376 -9.67 -11.46 -28.47
N ASP A 377 -10.03 -11.22 -29.73
CA ASP A 377 -10.02 -12.28 -30.76
C ASP A 377 -8.62 -12.75 -31.15
N LEU A 378 -7.62 -11.86 -31.08
CA LEU A 378 -6.21 -12.24 -31.26
C LEU A 378 -5.73 -13.16 -30.12
N VAL A 379 -6.08 -12.84 -28.88
CA VAL A 379 -5.68 -13.62 -27.71
C VAL A 379 -6.48 -14.92 -27.59
N ARG A 380 -7.74 -14.94 -28.05
CA ARG A 380 -8.52 -16.19 -28.25
C ARG A 380 -7.83 -17.11 -29.28
N ALA A 381 -7.38 -16.58 -30.41
CA ALA A 381 -6.66 -17.34 -31.42
C ALA A 381 -5.32 -17.88 -30.91
N GLU A 382 -4.57 -17.10 -30.13
CA GLU A 382 -3.38 -17.58 -29.41
C GLU A 382 -3.73 -18.74 -28.45
N ALA A 383 -4.82 -18.59 -27.68
CA ALA A 383 -5.27 -19.59 -26.71
C ALA A 383 -5.74 -20.92 -27.34
N GLU A 384 -6.03 -20.98 -28.65
CA GLU A 384 -6.32 -22.25 -29.33
C GLU A 384 -5.08 -23.16 -29.41
N ALA A 385 -3.89 -22.59 -29.63
CA ALA A 385 -2.65 -23.33 -29.88
C ALA A 385 -1.82 -23.64 -28.61
N LEU A 386 -2.18 -23.04 -27.46
CA LEU A 386 -1.45 -23.21 -26.21
C LEU A 386 -1.88 -24.48 -25.43
N PRO A 387 -0.98 -25.10 -24.65
CA PRO A 387 -1.35 -26.18 -23.74
C PRO A 387 -2.32 -25.69 -22.67
N SER A 388 -3.22 -26.56 -22.20
CA SER A 388 -4.26 -26.21 -21.22
C SER A 388 -4.04 -26.82 -19.84
N LEU A 389 -4.57 -26.16 -18.81
CA LEU A 389 -4.76 -26.66 -17.45
C LEU A 389 -6.25 -26.56 -17.08
N SER A 390 -6.84 -27.64 -16.61
CA SER A 390 -8.22 -27.64 -16.09
C SER A 390 -8.21 -27.10 -14.66
N ILE A 391 -9.04 -26.11 -14.36
CA ILE A 391 -9.15 -25.46 -13.05
C ILE A 391 -10.52 -25.73 -12.41
N THR A 392 -10.59 -25.71 -11.07
CA THR A 392 -11.84 -25.96 -10.35
C THR A 392 -12.73 -24.71 -10.28
N LYS A 393 -13.96 -24.87 -9.78
CA LYS A 393 -14.86 -23.74 -9.48
C LYS A 393 -14.28 -22.78 -8.43
N LEU A 394 -13.46 -23.27 -7.49
CA LEU A 394 -12.78 -22.45 -6.48
C LEU A 394 -11.70 -21.58 -7.15
N ASP A 395 -10.94 -22.17 -8.06
CA ASP A 395 -9.90 -21.46 -8.82
C ASP A 395 -10.50 -20.42 -9.75
N LEU A 396 -11.65 -20.71 -10.38
CA LEU A 396 -12.39 -19.74 -11.20
C LEU A 396 -12.86 -18.53 -10.39
N GLN A 397 -13.20 -18.71 -9.10
CA GLN A 397 -13.50 -17.61 -8.20
C GLN A 397 -12.26 -16.77 -7.88
N TRP A 398 -11.08 -17.39 -7.74
CA TRP A 398 -9.82 -16.64 -7.64
C TRP A 398 -9.44 -15.94 -8.94
N VAL A 399 -9.70 -16.52 -10.11
CA VAL A 399 -9.56 -15.85 -11.41
C VAL A 399 -10.46 -14.61 -11.48
N GLN A 400 -11.70 -14.66 -10.99
CA GLN A 400 -12.57 -13.47 -10.90
C GLN A 400 -12.04 -12.42 -9.91
N VAL A 401 -11.57 -12.84 -8.73
CA VAL A 401 -10.96 -11.94 -7.73
C VAL A 401 -9.75 -11.19 -8.31
N LEU A 402 -8.93 -11.89 -9.09
CA LEU A 402 -7.77 -11.32 -9.76
C LEU A 402 -8.19 -10.43 -10.94
N SER A 403 -9.11 -10.88 -11.79
CA SER A 403 -9.49 -10.16 -13.02
C SER A 403 -10.20 -8.84 -12.78
N GLU A 404 -11.06 -8.78 -11.77
CA GLU A 404 -11.72 -7.54 -11.32
C GLU A 404 -10.81 -6.68 -10.43
N GLY A 405 -9.53 -7.04 -10.26
CA GLY A 405 -8.55 -6.22 -9.56
C GLY A 405 -8.77 -6.08 -8.05
N TRP A 406 -9.57 -6.94 -7.40
CA TRP A 406 -9.74 -6.94 -5.94
C TRP A 406 -8.41 -7.14 -5.19
N ALA A 407 -7.42 -7.76 -5.85
CA ALA A 407 -6.08 -7.99 -5.35
C ALA A 407 -5.00 -7.03 -5.93
N THR A 408 -5.40 -5.93 -6.59
CA THR A 408 -4.50 -4.86 -7.07
C THR A 408 -3.42 -4.55 -6.02
N PRO A 409 -2.11 -4.65 -6.32
CA PRO A 409 -1.50 -4.62 -7.65
C PRO A 409 -1.07 -5.97 -8.24
N LEU A 410 -1.53 -7.12 -7.72
CA LEU A 410 -1.15 -8.42 -8.30
C LEU A 410 -1.44 -8.47 -9.81
N LYS A 411 -0.53 -9.11 -10.55
CA LYS A 411 -0.66 -9.32 -12.00
C LYS A 411 -1.25 -10.67 -12.37
N GLY A 412 -1.53 -11.53 -11.38
CA GLY A 412 -2.05 -12.87 -11.56
C GLY A 412 -1.92 -13.69 -10.28
N PHE A 413 -1.74 -15.01 -10.42
CA PHE A 413 -1.46 -15.89 -9.29
C PHE A 413 -0.05 -15.64 -8.76
N MET A 414 0.11 -15.63 -7.43
CA MET A 414 1.35 -15.19 -6.79
C MET A 414 2.55 -16.05 -7.18
N ARG A 415 3.65 -15.37 -7.54
CA ARG A 415 5.01 -15.93 -7.64
C ARG A 415 5.54 -16.28 -6.25
N GLU A 416 6.58 -17.10 -6.14
CA GLU A 416 7.11 -17.59 -4.85
C GLU A 416 7.48 -16.41 -3.93
N LYS A 417 8.10 -15.38 -4.51
CA LYS A 417 8.49 -14.15 -3.80
C LYS A 417 7.30 -13.42 -3.16
N GLU A 418 6.16 -13.36 -3.84
CA GLU A 418 4.94 -12.72 -3.35
C GLU A 418 4.27 -13.60 -2.28
N TYR A 419 4.18 -14.90 -2.55
CA TYR A 419 3.67 -15.90 -1.61
C TYR A 419 4.41 -15.89 -0.27
N LEU A 420 5.75 -15.88 -0.30
CA LEU A 420 6.60 -15.82 0.89
C LEU A 420 6.40 -14.50 1.66
N GLN A 421 6.37 -13.35 0.98
CA GLN A 421 6.08 -12.06 1.62
C GLN A 421 4.73 -12.09 2.36
N ILE A 422 3.74 -12.77 1.79
CA ILE A 422 2.37 -12.81 2.31
C ILE A 422 2.23 -13.75 3.51
N ILE A 423 2.74 -14.98 3.46
CA ILE A 423 2.66 -15.92 4.58
C ILE A 423 3.55 -15.52 5.78
N HIS A 424 4.52 -14.63 5.59
CA HIS A 424 5.41 -14.17 6.65
C HIS A 424 5.09 -12.76 7.19
N PHE A 425 4.62 -11.82 6.35
CA PHE A 425 4.45 -10.42 6.73
C PHE A 425 3.02 -9.89 6.57
N GLY A 426 2.15 -10.60 5.84
CA GLY A 426 0.81 -10.10 5.50
C GLY A 426 0.84 -8.85 4.61
N THR A 427 1.94 -8.61 3.90
CA THR A 427 2.18 -7.43 3.06
C THR A 427 3.06 -7.77 1.88
N LEU A 428 2.75 -7.20 0.71
CA LEU A 428 3.76 -6.97 -0.33
C LEU A 428 4.60 -5.75 0.06
N LEU A 429 5.88 -5.75 -0.29
CA LEU A 429 6.89 -4.78 0.18
C LEU A 429 7.64 -4.04 -0.93
N ASP A 430 7.66 -4.60 -2.16
CA ASP A 430 8.53 -4.12 -3.24
C ASP A 430 8.23 -2.70 -3.72
N ASP A 431 6.95 -2.31 -3.76
CA ASP A 431 6.48 -0.96 -4.15
C ASP A 431 5.99 -0.12 -2.95
N GLY A 432 6.48 -0.46 -1.75
CA GLY A 432 5.98 0.03 -0.47
C GLY A 432 5.10 -1.00 0.24
N VAL A 433 4.56 -0.62 1.40
CA VAL A 433 3.90 -1.57 2.32
C VAL A 433 2.41 -1.73 2.00
N ILE A 434 2.05 -2.87 1.41
CA ILE A 434 0.77 -3.11 0.73
C ILE A 434 0.07 -4.34 1.33
N ASN A 435 -0.99 -4.15 2.14
CA ASN A 435 -1.62 -5.15 3.03
C ASN A 435 -2.18 -6.41 2.33
N MET A 436 -1.42 -7.49 2.14
CA MET A 436 -1.92 -8.71 1.48
C MET A 436 -1.78 -9.90 2.43
N SER A 437 -2.88 -10.29 3.06
CA SER A 437 -2.85 -11.23 4.19
C SER A 437 -3.16 -12.69 3.84
N ILE A 438 -3.67 -12.98 2.63
CA ILE A 438 -4.02 -14.35 2.21
C ILE A 438 -3.32 -14.74 0.90
N PRO A 439 -2.85 -16.00 0.74
CA PRO A 439 -2.30 -16.47 -0.53
C PRO A 439 -3.37 -16.70 -1.61
N ILE A 440 -3.27 -15.97 -2.72
CA ILE A 440 -4.03 -16.18 -3.95
C ILE A 440 -3.11 -16.88 -4.96
N VAL A 441 -3.19 -18.20 -4.98
CA VAL A 441 -2.25 -19.11 -5.65
C VAL A 441 -3.03 -20.21 -6.36
N LEU A 442 -2.50 -20.74 -7.47
CA LEU A 442 -3.10 -21.84 -8.22
C LEU A 442 -2.34 -23.15 -7.94
N PRO A 443 -2.93 -24.12 -7.23
CA PRO A 443 -2.30 -25.42 -6.99
C PRO A 443 -2.34 -26.30 -8.24
N VAL A 444 -1.25 -27.04 -8.50
CA VAL A 444 -1.14 -27.96 -9.63
C VAL A 444 -0.56 -29.32 -9.21
N SER A 445 -0.96 -30.37 -9.92
CA SER A 445 -0.44 -31.74 -9.71
C SER A 445 1.05 -31.83 -10.10
N ALA A 446 1.74 -32.88 -9.66
CA ALA A 446 3.13 -33.10 -10.07
C ALA A 446 3.21 -33.39 -11.58
N GLU A 447 2.19 -34.06 -12.10
CA GLU A 447 1.96 -34.41 -13.50
C GLU A 447 1.76 -33.16 -14.36
N ASP A 448 0.88 -32.24 -13.94
CA ASP A 448 0.65 -30.95 -14.60
C ASP A 448 1.87 -30.04 -14.52
N LYS A 449 2.58 -30.03 -13.39
CA LYS A 449 3.84 -29.32 -13.24
C LYS A 449 4.86 -29.82 -14.26
N THR A 450 5.08 -31.14 -14.35
CA THR A 450 6.00 -31.74 -15.34
C THR A 450 5.55 -31.52 -16.78
N ARG A 451 4.24 -31.42 -17.03
CA ARG A 451 3.64 -31.20 -18.37
C ARG A 451 3.69 -29.75 -18.85
N LEU A 452 3.79 -28.77 -17.94
CA LEU A 452 3.74 -27.34 -18.23
C LEU A 452 5.05 -26.59 -17.91
N GLU A 453 6.00 -27.24 -17.22
CA GLU A 453 7.33 -26.71 -16.95
C GLU A 453 8.09 -26.45 -18.26
N GLY A 454 8.61 -25.23 -18.42
CA GLY A 454 9.26 -24.77 -19.64
C GLY A 454 8.33 -24.15 -20.70
N CYS A 455 7.00 -24.23 -20.54
CA CYS A 455 6.06 -23.47 -21.37
C CYS A 455 6.05 -21.99 -20.94
N SER A 456 6.25 -21.05 -21.87
CA SER A 456 6.16 -19.61 -21.59
C SER A 456 4.73 -19.11 -21.37
N LYS A 457 3.72 -19.83 -21.88
CA LYS A 457 2.30 -19.56 -21.66
C LYS A 457 1.50 -20.87 -21.60
N PHE A 458 0.41 -20.89 -20.85
CA PHE A 458 -0.61 -21.93 -20.92
C PHE A 458 -2.01 -21.39 -20.57
N VAL A 459 -3.05 -22.11 -20.98
CA VAL A 459 -4.45 -21.67 -20.89
C VAL A 459 -5.16 -22.31 -19.71
N LEU A 460 -5.84 -21.51 -18.89
CA LEU A 460 -6.74 -22.00 -17.86
C LEU A 460 -8.11 -22.33 -18.48
N THR A 461 -8.63 -23.52 -18.19
CA THR A 461 -9.92 -23.99 -18.70
C THR A 461 -10.85 -24.41 -17.57
N HIS A 462 -12.15 -24.09 -17.69
CA HIS A 462 -13.18 -24.49 -16.73
C HIS A 462 -14.46 -24.87 -17.47
N GLY A 463 -15.01 -26.06 -17.22
CA GLY A 463 -16.23 -26.53 -17.86
C GLY A 463 -16.15 -26.57 -19.40
N GLY A 464 -14.98 -26.93 -19.94
CA GLY A 464 -14.70 -26.94 -21.39
C GLY A 464 -14.44 -25.57 -22.02
N ARG A 465 -14.58 -24.46 -21.28
CA ARG A 465 -14.29 -23.10 -21.79
C ARG A 465 -12.87 -22.69 -21.43
N ARG A 466 -12.16 -22.05 -22.35
CA ARG A 466 -10.93 -21.29 -22.07
C ARG A 466 -11.34 -19.99 -21.35
N VAL A 467 -10.71 -19.67 -20.22
CA VAL A 467 -11.09 -18.51 -19.40
C VAL A 467 -9.96 -17.49 -19.23
N ALA A 468 -8.71 -17.93 -19.25
CA ALA A 468 -7.54 -17.06 -19.09
C ALA A 468 -6.28 -17.71 -19.69
N ILE A 469 -5.25 -16.90 -19.91
CA ILE A 469 -3.87 -17.35 -20.18
C ILE A 469 -3.00 -16.97 -18.98
N LEU A 470 -2.19 -17.89 -18.47
CA LEU A 470 -1.10 -17.59 -17.55
C LEU A 470 0.21 -17.50 -18.34
N GLN A 471 0.99 -16.45 -18.09
CA GLN A 471 2.21 -16.10 -18.84
C GLN A 471 3.42 -16.03 -17.92
N ASP A 472 4.58 -16.38 -18.47
CA ASP A 472 5.88 -16.52 -17.79
C ASP A 472 5.78 -17.29 -16.45
N PRO A 473 5.23 -18.53 -16.47
CA PRO A 473 4.83 -19.25 -15.27
C PRO A 473 6.02 -19.73 -14.42
N GLU A 474 5.80 -19.76 -13.11
CA GLU A 474 6.80 -20.05 -12.09
C GLU A 474 6.25 -21.11 -11.13
N PHE A 475 6.87 -22.30 -11.10
CA PHE A 475 6.42 -23.45 -10.31
C PHE A 475 7.26 -23.61 -9.04
N TYR A 476 6.62 -23.63 -7.87
CA TYR A 476 7.28 -23.71 -6.56
C TYR A 476 6.54 -24.63 -5.57
N GLU A 477 7.18 -25.01 -4.46
CA GLU A 477 6.59 -25.92 -3.47
C GLU A 477 5.37 -25.29 -2.78
N HIS A 478 4.26 -26.03 -2.68
CA HIS A 478 3.07 -25.55 -1.96
C HIS A 478 3.28 -25.55 -0.43
N ARG A 479 4.04 -26.52 0.10
CA ARG A 479 4.36 -26.66 1.55
C ARG A 479 3.10 -26.59 2.43
N LYS A 480 2.06 -27.36 2.05
CA LYS A 480 0.68 -27.29 2.57
C LYS A 480 0.57 -27.09 4.09
N GLU A 481 1.31 -27.86 4.90
CA GLU A 481 1.29 -27.73 6.36
C GLU A 481 1.78 -26.35 6.85
N GLU A 482 2.87 -25.84 6.27
CA GLU A 482 3.39 -24.51 6.54
C GLU A 482 2.37 -23.44 6.12
N ARG A 483 1.80 -23.54 4.91
CA ARG A 483 0.73 -22.63 4.45
C ARG A 483 -0.43 -22.59 5.43
N CYS A 484 -0.92 -23.77 5.84
CA CYS A 484 -2.06 -23.90 6.75
C CYS A 484 -1.77 -23.29 8.13
N SER A 485 -0.62 -23.65 8.72
CA SER A 485 -0.22 -23.14 10.04
C SER A 485 -0.07 -21.61 10.07
N ARG A 486 0.50 -21.00 9.02
CA ARG A 486 0.69 -19.55 8.93
C ARG A 486 -0.59 -18.77 8.66
N VAL A 487 -1.45 -19.25 7.76
CA VAL A 487 -2.66 -18.52 7.35
C VAL A 487 -3.79 -18.67 8.36
N TRP A 488 -4.05 -19.88 8.86
CA TRP A 488 -5.17 -20.15 9.78
C TRP A 488 -4.78 -20.25 11.26
N GLY A 489 -3.49 -20.33 11.61
CA GLY A 489 -3.05 -20.62 12.97
C GLY A 489 -3.32 -22.07 13.42
N THR A 490 -3.69 -22.95 12.49
CA THR A 490 -3.97 -24.38 12.74
C THR A 490 -3.73 -25.20 11.47
N THR A 491 -3.45 -26.49 11.63
CA THR A 491 -3.32 -27.48 10.53
C THR A 491 -4.44 -28.51 10.55
N CYS A 492 -5.52 -28.29 11.32
CA CYS A 492 -6.63 -29.23 11.48
C CYS A 492 -7.31 -29.54 10.13
N ALA A 493 -7.07 -30.74 9.58
CA ALA A 493 -7.60 -31.17 8.27
C ALA A 493 -9.14 -31.22 8.17
N LYS A 494 -9.85 -31.16 9.31
CA LYS A 494 -11.33 -31.06 9.37
C LYS A 494 -11.83 -29.63 9.21
N HIS A 495 -10.95 -28.63 9.15
CA HIS A 495 -11.31 -27.25 8.86
C HIS A 495 -11.56 -27.12 7.34
N PRO A 496 -12.73 -26.65 6.88
CA PRO A 496 -13.22 -27.00 5.56
C PRO A 496 -12.40 -26.41 4.40
N HIS A 497 -11.81 -25.22 4.57
CA HIS A 497 -10.86 -24.69 3.57
C HIS A 497 -9.44 -25.28 3.70
N ILE A 498 -9.04 -25.78 4.87
CA ILE A 498 -7.77 -26.52 5.01
C ILE A 498 -7.88 -27.87 4.30
N LYS A 499 -9.03 -28.55 4.43
CA LYS A 499 -9.34 -29.79 3.71
C LYS A 499 -9.04 -29.64 2.20
N MET A 500 -9.62 -28.63 1.56
CA MET A 500 -9.38 -28.33 0.14
C MET A 500 -7.91 -28.06 -0.21
N VAL A 501 -7.15 -27.38 0.68
CA VAL A 501 -5.71 -27.12 0.49
C VAL A 501 -4.88 -28.39 0.64
N MET A 502 -5.25 -29.31 1.53
CA MET A 502 -4.58 -30.60 1.69
C MET A 502 -4.85 -31.53 0.51
N GLU A 503 -6.08 -31.50 -0.02
CA GLU A 503 -6.56 -32.29 -1.16
C GLU A 503 -6.11 -31.76 -2.54
N SER A 504 -5.65 -30.51 -2.64
CA SER A 504 -5.13 -29.91 -3.89
C SER A 504 -3.73 -30.42 -4.26
N GLY A 505 -3.16 -29.93 -5.37
CA GLY A 505 -1.78 -30.25 -5.78
C GLY A 505 -0.68 -29.82 -4.79
N ASP A 506 0.48 -30.47 -4.88
CA ASP A 506 1.67 -30.21 -4.02
C ASP A 506 2.60 -29.11 -4.57
N TRP A 507 2.39 -28.68 -5.81
CA TRP A 507 3.02 -27.52 -6.42
C TRP A 507 2.04 -26.35 -6.48
N LEU A 508 2.58 -25.13 -6.46
CA LEU A 508 1.88 -23.91 -6.85
C LEU A 508 2.47 -23.39 -8.15
N VAL A 509 1.64 -22.72 -8.95
CA VAL A 509 2.09 -21.94 -10.11
C VAL A 509 1.70 -20.47 -9.95
N GLY A 510 2.70 -19.60 -10.04
CA GLY A 510 2.54 -18.16 -10.17
C GLY A 510 2.75 -17.70 -11.61
N GLY A 511 2.29 -16.50 -11.95
CA GLY A 511 2.47 -15.95 -13.29
C GLY A 511 1.57 -14.77 -13.59
N ASP A 512 1.85 -14.09 -14.71
CA ASP A 512 1.09 -12.93 -15.17
C ASP A 512 -0.16 -13.42 -15.91
N LEU A 513 -1.35 -13.06 -15.41
CA LEU A 513 -2.64 -13.60 -15.82
C LEU A 513 -3.34 -12.63 -16.77
N GLN A 514 -3.83 -13.13 -17.90
CA GLN A 514 -4.71 -12.40 -18.82
C GLN A 514 -6.03 -13.15 -18.94
N VAL A 515 -7.11 -12.56 -18.40
CA VAL A 515 -8.43 -13.18 -18.36
C VAL A 515 -9.23 -12.73 -19.59
N LEU A 516 -9.72 -13.70 -20.37
CA LEU A 516 -10.28 -13.43 -21.70
C LEU A 516 -11.59 -12.62 -21.60
N GLU A 517 -12.47 -13.01 -20.68
CA GLU A 517 -13.83 -12.45 -20.58
C GLU A 517 -14.21 -12.22 -19.12
N ARG A 518 -15.14 -11.29 -18.88
CA ARG A 518 -15.71 -11.09 -17.54
C ARG A 518 -16.44 -12.35 -17.08
N ILE A 519 -16.02 -12.88 -15.94
CA ILE A 519 -16.63 -14.07 -15.34
C ILE A 519 -18.09 -13.80 -14.97
N ARG A 520 -19.00 -14.61 -15.54
CA ARG A 520 -20.45 -14.59 -15.27
C ARG A 520 -20.89 -15.98 -14.83
N TRP A 521 -21.69 -16.05 -13.77
CA TRP A 521 -22.15 -17.32 -13.19
C TRP A 521 -23.49 -17.77 -13.75
N ASN A 522 -24.27 -16.86 -14.35
CA ASN A 522 -25.57 -17.12 -14.96
C ASN A 522 -26.60 -17.74 -13.99
N ASP A 523 -26.45 -17.45 -12.70
CA ASP A 523 -27.26 -17.94 -11.58
C ASP A 523 -28.37 -16.96 -11.15
N GLY A 524 -28.65 -15.94 -11.97
CA GLY A 524 -29.60 -14.88 -11.67
C GLY A 524 -29.11 -13.81 -10.67
N LEU A 525 -27.81 -13.80 -10.33
CA LEU A 525 -27.22 -12.85 -9.36
C LEU A 525 -26.07 -12.00 -9.93
N ASP A 526 -25.67 -12.17 -11.19
CA ASP A 526 -24.53 -11.44 -11.79
C ASP A 526 -24.73 -9.92 -11.79
N GLN A 527 -25.97 -9.42 -11.81
CA GLN A 527 -26.31 -8.00 -11.68
C GLN A 527 -25.92 -7.38 -10.32
N TYR A 528 -25.56 -8.20 -9.33
CA TYR A 528 -25.00 -7.77 -8.05
C TYR A 528 -23.47 -7.94 -7.98
N ARG A 529 -22.83 -8.65 -8.92
CA ARG A 529 -21.38 -8.88 -8.97
C ARG A 529 -20.66 -7.70 -9.61
N LEU A 530 -20.72 -6.56 -8.92
CA LEU A 530 -20.12 -5.30 -9.36
C LEU A 530 -18.61 -5.29 -9.10
N THR A 531 -17.81 -4.91 -10.10
CA THR A 531 -16.35 -4.79 -9.93
C THR A 531 -16.00 -3.59 -9.02
N PRO A 532 -14.78 -3.50 -8.48
CA PRO A 532 -14.33 -2.34 -7.71
C PRO A 532 -14.42 -1.01 -8.47
N LEU A 533 -14.35 -1.01 -9.81
CA LEU A 533 -14.56 0.18 -10.63
C LEU A 533 -16.04 0.56 -10.70
N GLU A 534 -16.93 -0.42 -10.96
CA GLU A 534 -18.38 -0.20 -10.99
C GLU A 534 -18.90 0.25 -9.61
N LEU A 535 -18.35 -0.26 -8.52
CA LEU A 535 -18.68 0.19 -7.17
C LEU A 535 -18.29 1.64 -6.92
N LYS A 536 -17.09 2.07 -7.34
CA LYS A 536 -16.67 3.48 -7.24
C LYS A 536 -17.55 4.39 -8.09
N GLN A 537 -17.86 3.98 -9.32
CA GLN A 537 -18.75 4.72 -10.21
C GLN A 537 -20.16 4.84 -9.61
N LYS A 538 -20.71 3.77 -9.03
CA LYS A 538 -22.02 3.80 -8.34
C LYS A 538 -22.01 4.69 -7.09
N CYS A 539 -20.93 4.72 -6.33
CA CYS A 539 -20.78 5.64 -5.20
C CYS A 539 -20.76 7.11 -5.66
N LYS A 540 -20.10 7.40 -6.79
CA LYS A 540 -20.07 8.72 -7.43
C LYS A 540 -21.45 9.14 -7.95
N GLU A 541 -22.19 8.23 -8.58
CA GLU A 541 -23.58 8.46 -9.03
C GLU A 541 -24.54 8.77 -7.87
N MET A 542 -24.34 8.10 -6.72
CA MET A 542 -25.07 8.38 -5.48
C MET A 542 -24.59 9.65 -4.75
N ASN A 543 -23.61 10.38 -5.30
CA ASN A 543 -22.97 11.55 -4.68
C ASN A 543 -22.47 11.30 -3.25
N ALA A 544 -21.94 10.09 -3.00
CA ALA A 544 -21.48 9.68 -1.68
C ALA A 544 -20.25 10.49 -1.23
N ASP A 545 -20.33 11.12 -0.05
CA ASP A 545 -19.19 11.79 0.60
C ASP A 545 -18.51 10.93 1.69
N ALA A 546 -19.13 9.81 2.05
CA ALA A 546 -18.52 8.71 2.81
C ALA A 546 -19.10 7.36 2.37
N VAL A 547 -18.26 6.36 2.15
CA VAL A 547 -18.67 4.98 1.88
C VAL A 547 -18.25 4.10 3.05
N PHE A 548 -19.21 3.39 3.67
CA PHE A 548 -18.95 2.49 4.79
C PHE A 548 -19.36 1.05 4.47
N ALA A 549 -18.41 0.11 4.59
CA ALA A 549 -18.60 -1.27 4.17
C ALA A 549 -18.99 -2.20 5.32
N PHE A 550 -19.90 -3.13 5.05
CA PHE A 550 -20.26 -4.23 5.94
C PHE A 550 -20.06 -5.58 5.23
N GLN A 551 -19.01 -6.31 5.63
CA GLN A 551 -18.73 -7.68 5.18
C GLN A 551 -19.64 -8.67 5.90
N LEU A 552 -20.25 -9.60 5.15
CA LEU A 552 -21.07 -10.66 5.72
C LEU A 552 -21.09 -11.93 4.86
N ARG A 553 -21.24 -13.08 5.53
CA ARG A 553 -21.53 -14.40 4.93
C ARG A 553 -22.84 -15.01 5.44
N ASN A 554 -23.52 -14.33 6.37
CA ASN A 554 -24.68 -14.79 7.12
C ASN A 554 -25.91 -13.93 6.80
N PRO A 555 -27.14 -14.39 7.09
CA PRO A 555 -28.33 -13.55 7.09
C PRO A 555 -28.19 -12.28 7.97
N VAL A 556 -28.87 -11.20 7.58
CA VAL A 556 -28.90 -9.94 8.35
C VAL A 556 -29.99 -10.02 9.41
N HIS A 557 -29.60 -10.18 10.67
CA HIS A 557 -30.46 -9.90 11.84
C HIS A 557 -30.24 -8.45 12.32
N ASN A 558 -31.14 -7.93 13.15
CA ASN A 558 -31.15 -6.52 13.56
C ASN A 558 -29.91 -6.13 14.39
N GLY A 559 -29.16 -7.09 14.94
CA GLY A 559 -27.83 -6.82 15.52
C GLY A 559 -26.80 -6.34 14.49
N HIS A 560 -26.86 -6.81 13.25
CA HIS A 560 -26.04 -6.31 12.14
C HIS A 560 -26.57 -4.94 11.66
N ALA A 561 -27.90 -4.79 11.61
CA ALA A 561 -28.53 -3.50 11.31
C ALA A 561 -28.12 -2.40 12.30
N LEU A 562 -28.09 -2.69 13.61
CA LEU A 562 -27.63 -1.77 14.66
C LEU A 562 -26.20 -1.25 14.38
N LEU A 563 -25.27 -2.14 14.00
CA LEU A 563 -23.90 -1.74 13.65
C LEU A 563 -23.87 -0.80 12.42
N MET A 564 -24.67 -1.08 11.41
CA MET A 564 -24.74 -0.27 10.17
C MET A 564 -25.47 1.07 10.39
N GLN A 565 -26.56 1.08 11.15
CA GLN A 565 -27.33 2.27 11.54
C GLN A 565 -26.51 3.19 12.46
N ASP A 566 -25.82 2.63 13.47
CA ASP A 566 -24.98 3.42 14.37
C ASP A 566 -23.73 3.97 13.66
N THR A 567 -23.19 3.22 12.68
CA THR A 567 -22.14 3.75 11.79
C THR A 567 -22.66 4.95 10.99
N ARG A 568 -23.82 4.82 10.33
CA ARG A 568 -24.46 5.92 9.61
C ARG A 568 -24.64 7.15 10.50
N ARG A 569 -25.17 6.94 11.71
CA ARG A 569 -25.38 8.00 12.71
C ARG A 569 -24.08 8.73 13.07
N ARG A 570 -23.01 8.00 13.39
CA ARG A 570 -21.68 8.57 13.69
C ARG A 570 -21.09 9.36 12.52
N LEU A 571 -21.35 8.96 11.27
CA LEU A 571 -20.88 9.69 10.09
C LEU A 571 -21.66 11.00 9.89
N LEU A 572 -22.99 10.98 10.07
CA LEU A 572 -23.81 12.21 10.09
C LEU A 572 -23.37 13.16 11.22
N GLU A 573 -23.08 12.63 12.41
CA GLU A 573 -22.56 13.38 13.57
C GLU A 573 -21.15 13.97 13.32
N ARG A 574 -20.36 13.39 12.41
CA ARG A 574 -19.07 13.93 11.93
C ARG A 574 -19.21 14.97 10.80
N GLY A 575 -20.42 15.20 10.29
CA GLY A 575 -20.69 16.19 9.25
C GLY A 575 -20.73 15.68 7.81
N TYR A 576 -20.62 14.36 7.59
CA TYR A 576 -20.92 13.75 6.28
C TYR A 576 -22.42 13.87 5.99
N LYS A 577 -22.79 14.18 4.74
CA LYS A 577 -24.16 14.47 4.30
C LYS A 577 -24.80 13.31 3.56
N HIS A 578 -23.99 12.57 2.81
CA HIS A 578 -24.41 11.46 1.94
C HIS A 578 -23.60 10.18 2.25
N PRO A 579 -23.57 9.70 3.52
CA PRO A 579 -22.95 8.43 3.82
C PRO A 579 -23.72 7.29 3.13
N VAL A 580 -23.02 6.40 2.42
CA VAL A 580 -23.58 5.25 1.70
C VAL A 580 -23.08 3.95 2.31
N LEU A 581 -24.01 3.06 2.65
CA LEU A 581 -23.71 1.70 3.10
C LEU A 581 -23.36 0.84 1.88
N LEU A 582 -22.21 0.19 1.91
CA LEU A 582 -21.87 -0.92 1.02
C LEU A 582 -22.15 -2.24 1.77
N LEU A 583 -23.38 -2.73 1.64
CA LEU A 583 -23.82 -4.03 2.17
C LEU A 583 -23.31 -5.12 1.23
N HIS A 584 -22.31 -5.88 1.67
CA HIS A 584 -21.40 -6.56 0.74
C HIS A 584 -21.28 -8.06 1.01
N PRO A 585 -22.36 -8.86 0.80
CA PRO A 585 -22.33 -10.31 0.99
C PRO A 585 -21.23 -11.00 0.17
N LEU A 586 -20.51 -11.92 0.81
CA LEU A 586 -19.58 -12.81 0.11
C LEU A 586 -20.35 -13.88 -0.69
N GLY A 587 -19.92 -14.12 -1.92
CA GLY A 587 -20.55 -15.04 -2.87
C GLY A 587 -19.61 -15.97 -3.64
N GLY A 588 -18.32 -16.04 -3.27
CA GLY A 588 -17.49 -17.20 -3.59
C GLY A 588 -17.86 -18.42 -2.74
N TRP A 589 -17.00 -19.44 -2.70
CA TRP A 589 -17.20 -20.65 -1.90
C TRP A 589 -17.42 -20.34 -0.41
N THR A 590 -18.36 -21.07 0.20
CA THR A 590 -18.66 -21.08 1.64
C THR A 590 -18.89 -22.52 2.07
N LYS A 591 -18.66 -22.82 3.36
CA LYS A 591 -18.85 -24.17 3.93
C LYS A 591 -20.33 -24.59 3.98
N ASP A 592 -20.56 -25.89 3.94
CA ASP A 592 -21.85 -26.53 3.67
C ASP A 592 -23.01 -26.18 4.65
N ASP A 593 -22.70 -25.76 5.89
CA ASP A 593 -23.72 -25.36 6.88
C ASP A 593 -24.05 -23.85 6.93
N ASP A 594 -23.34 -23.01 6.17
CA ASP A 594 -23.70 -21.59 5.98
C ASP A 594 -24.86 -21.47 4.96
N VAL A 595 -25.65 -20.39 5.03
CA VAL A 595 -26.83 -20.22 4.14
C VAL A 595 -26.37 -19.94 2.70
N PRO A 596 -26.93 -20.61 1.67
CA PRO A 596 -26.60 -20.37 0.27
C PRO A 596 -26.79 -18.91 -0.16
N LEU A 597 -26.02 -18.49 -1.16
CA LEU A 597 -25.93 -17.10 -1.61
C LEU A 597 -27.29 -16.54 -2.07
N ASP A 598 -28.07 -17.31 -2.85
CA ASP A 598 -29.36 -16.86 -3.36
C ASP A 598 -30.38 -16.63 -2.24
N TRP A 599 -30.43 -17.52 -1.24
CA TRP A 599 -31.26 -17.38 -0.05
C TRP A 599 -30.82 -16.21 0.83
N ARG A 600 -29.51 -15.93 0.93
CA ARG A 600 -29.01 -14.71 1.57
C ARG A 600 -29.42 -13.46 0.81
N MET A 601 -29.30 -13.42 -0.52
CA MET A 601 -29.70 -12.27 -1.33
C MET A 601 -31.21 -12.00 -1.23
N LYS A 602 -32.05 -13.03 -1.28
CA LYS A 602 -33.50 -12.94 -0.99
C LYS A 602 -33.77 -12.36 0.41
N GLN A 603 -33.02 -12.82 1.42
CA GLN A 603 -33.17 -12.36 2.81
C GLN A 603 -32.73 -10.90 2.99
N HIS A 604 -31.63 -10.48 2.35
CA HIS A 604 -31.14 -9.10 2.40
C HIS A 604 -32.09 -8.14 1.68
N ALA A 605 -32.67 -8.56 0.55
CA ALA A 605 -33.72 -7.80 -0.14
C ALA A 605 -34.93 -7.55 0.77
N ALA A 606 -35.40 -8.56 1.50
CA ALA A 606 -36.49 -8.41 2.46
C ALA A 606 -36.16 -7.44 3.63
N VAL A 607 -34.92 -7.42 4.13
CA VAL A 607 -34.47 -6.44 5.15
C VAL A 607 -34.53 -4.99 4.65
N LEU A 608 -34.26 -4.77 3.35
CA LEU A 608 -34.36 -3.46 2.70
C LEU A 608 -35.82 -3.10 2.39
N GLU A 609 -36.64 -4.07 1.99
CA GLU A 609 -38.08 -3.92 1.73
C GLU A 609 -38.86 -3.54 3.01
N GLU A 610 -38.43 -4.01 4.17
CA GLU A 610 -38.98 -3.64 5.48
C GLU A 610 -38.34 -2.36 6.08
N GLY A 611 -37.47 -1.67 5.34
CA GLY A 611 -36.90 -0.39 5.75
C GLY A 611 -35.92 -0.43 6.94
N VAL A 612 -35.51 -1.63 7.38
CA VAL A 612 -34.52 -1.82 8.46
C VAL A 612 -33.13 -1.29 8.04
N LEU A 613 -32.86 -1.30 6.74
CA LEU A 613 -31.81 -0.53 6.08
C LEU A 613 -32.47 0.33 5.00
N ASP A 614 -32.00 1.57 4.79
CA ASP A 614 -32.54 2.44 3.75
C ASP A 614 -31.99 2.05 2.36
N PRO A 615 -32.83 1.62 1.40
CA PRO A 615 -32.39 1.27 0.06
C PRO A 615 -31.89 2.48 -0.75
N LYS A 616 -32.28 3.72 -0.42
CA LYS A 616 -31.81 4.93 -1.13
C LYS A 616 -30.35 5.27 -0.82
N SER A 617 -29.81 4.76 0.29
CA SER A 617 -28.43 4.98 0.72
C SER A 617 -27.66 3.68 0.99
N THR A 618 -28.11 2.57 0.39
CA THR A 618 -27.45 1.26 0.47
C THR A 618 -27.16 0.69 -0.92
N ILE A 619 -25.88 0.44 -1.21
CA ILE A 619 -25.45 -0.42 -2.32
C ILE A 619 -25.42 -1.86 -1.81
N VAL A 620 -26.17 -2.75 -2.45
CA VAL A 620 -26.01 -4.21 -2.30
C VAL A 620 -25.13 -4.72 -3.44
N ALA A 621 -24.06 -5.43 -3.11
CA ALA A 621 -23.16 -6.05 -4.09
C ALA A 621 -22.56 -7.36 -3.56
N ILE A 622 -22.26 -8.30 -4.45
CA ILE A 622 -21.69 -9.62 -4.12
C ILE A 622 -20.17 -9.57 -4.31
N PHE A 623 -19.44 -9.86 -3.23
CA PHE A 623 -17.98 -10.00 -3.26
C PHE A 623 -17.59 -11.41 -3.75
N PRO A 624 -16.82 -11.57 -4.84
CA PRO A 624 -16.62 -12.87 -5.47
C PRO A 624 -15.63 -13.81 -4.76
N SER A 625 -14.88 -13.31 -3.76
CA SER A 625 -13.90 -14.11 -3.03
C SER A 625 -14.50 -15.37 -2.40
N PRO A 626 -13.82 -16.52 -2.47
CA PRO A 626 -14.01 -17.60 -1.51
C PRO A 626 -13.82 -17.13 -0.07
N MET A 627 -14.52 -17.77 0.86
CA MET A 627 -14.39 -17.58 2.31
C MET A 627 -13.37 -18.58 2.86
N LEU A 628 -12.25 -18.11 3.43
CA LEU A 628 -11.22 -18.98 4.01
C LEU A 628 -11.58 -19.46 5.42
N TYR A 629 -12.40 -18.71 6.16
CA TYR A 629 -12.63 -18.85 7.60
C TYR A 629 -11.34 -18.67 8.45
N ALA A 630 -10.41 -17.83 8.00
CA ALA A 630 -9.10 -17.59 8.64
C ALA A 630 -9.07 -16.34 9.56
N GLY A 631 -10.23 -15.89 10.07
CA GLY A 631 -10.32 -14.97 11.20
C GLY A 631 -9.51 -13.67 11.06
N PRO A 632 -8.60 -13.34 12.01
CA PRO A 632 -7.75 -12.13 11.97
C PRO A 632 -6.85 -12.02 10.73
N THR A 633 -6.50 -13.13 10.08
CA THR A 633 -5.77 -13.14 8.80
C THR A 633 -6.68 -12.69 7.67
N GLU A 634 -7.87 -13.28 7.56
CA GLU A 634 -8.80 -13.03 6.45
C GLU A 634 -9.56 -11.70 6.56
N VAL A 635 -9.80 -11.20 7.77
CA VAL A 635 -10.52 -9.92 7.95
C VAL A 635 -9.72 -8.73 7.37
N GLN A 636 -8.39 -8.83 7.32
CA GLN A 636 -7.53 -7.87 6.63
C GLN A 636 -7.80 -7.84 5.12
N TRP A 637 -7.82 -9.02 4.48
CA TRP A 637 -8.24 -9.17 3.08
C TRP A 637 -9.64 -8.59 2.85
N HIS A 638 -10.63 -8.96 3.66
CA HIS A 638 -11.99 -8.43 3.57
C HIS A 638 -12.08 -6.89 3.67
N CYS A 639 -11.19 -6.28 4.45
CA CYS A 639 -11.07 -4.83 4.61
C CYS A 639 -10.38 -4.19 3.40
N ARG A 640 -9.19 -4.69 2.99
CA ARG A 640 -8.47 -4.19 1.81
C ARG A 640 -9.32 -4.24 0.54
N SER A 641 -10.01 -5.34 0.27
CA SER A 641 -10.84 -5.46 -0.94
C SER A 641 -11.91 -4.36 -1.00
N ARG A 642 -12.38 -3.88 0.15
CA ARG A 642 -13.40 -2.82 0.26
C ARG A 642 -12.78 -1.43 0.20
N MET A 643 -11.59 -1.24 0.78
CA MET A 643 -10.75 -0.05 0.57
C MET A 643 -10.41 0.15 -0.92
N ILE A 644 -10.05 -0.93 -1.64
CA ILE A 644 -9.83 -0.93 -3.09
C ILE A 644 -11.09 -0.53 -3.85
N ALA A 645 -12.27 -1.02 -3.45
CA ALA A 645 -13.57 -0.63 -3.98
C ALA A 645 -14.08 0.74 -3.49
N GLY A 646 -13.28 1.52 -2.76
CA GLY A 646 -13.58 2.92 -2.38
C GLY A 646 -14.25 3.12 -1.02
N ALA A 647 -14.33 2.11 -0.16
CA ALA A 647 -14.84 2.27 1.20
C ALA A 647 -13.86 3.06 2.08
N ASN A 648 -14.29 4.20 2.60
CA ASN A 648 -13.54 5.04 3.55
C ASN A 648 -13.64 4.51 4.99
N PHE A 649 -14.67 3.70 5.28
CA PHE A 649 -14.91 3.13 6.60
C PHE A 649 -15.19 1.63 6.51
N TYR A 650 -14.66 0.84 7.44
CA TYR A 650 -14.90 -0.61 7.50
C TYR A 650 -15.43 -1.03 8.87
N ILE A 651 -16.65 -1.58 8.89
CA ILE A 651 -17.28 -2.06 10.12
C ILE A 651 -16.68 -3.43 10.51
N VAL A 652 -16.24 -3.58 11.76
CA VAL A 652 -15.79 -4.86 12.32
C VAL A 652 -16.45 -5.16 13.66
N GLY A 653 -17.01 -6.37 13.78
CA GLY A 653 -17.62 -6.88 15.02
C GLY A 653 -16.77 -7.93 15.74
N ARG A 654 -17.42 -8.73 16.60
CA ARG A 654 -16.84 -9.92 17.27
C ARG A 654 -16.51 -11.02 16.25
N ASP A 655 -15.37 -11.69 16.45
CA ASP A 655 -14.93 -12.90 15.72
C ASP A 655 -15.11 -12.81 14.18
N PRO A 656 -14.62 -11.72 13.54
CA PRO A 656 -14.84 -11.51 12.12
C PRO A 656 -14.05 -12.56 11.33
N ALA A 657 -14.71 -13.17 10.35
CA ALA A 657 -14.21 -14.31 9.59
C ALA A 657 -13.88 -15.57 10.42
N GLY A 658 -14.28 -15.65 11.69
CA GLY A 658 -14.10 -16.84 12.51
C GLY A 658 -15.14 -17.95 12.30
N MET A 659 -14.83 -19.11 12.86
CA MET A 659 -15.73 -20.25 13.06
C MET A 659 -15.27 -21.08 14.28
N PRO A 660 -16.10 -21.97 14.84
CA PRO A 660 -15.66 -22.92 15.84
C PRO A 660 -14.61 -23.90 15.28
N HIS A 661 -13.57 -24.19 16.06
CA HIS A 661 -12.57 -25.21 15.77
C HIS A 661 -13.27 -26.58 15.55
N PRO A 662 -13.05 -27.25 14.40
CA PRO A 662 -13.85 -28.43 14.01
C PRO A 662 -13.92 -29.55 15.05
N GLU A 663 -12.83 -29.77 15.79
CA GLU A 663 -12.73 -30.82 16.80
C GLU A 663 -13.14 -30.36 18.20
N THR A 664 -12.50 -29.33 18.77
CA THR A 664 -12.73 -28.88 20.15
C THR A 664 -14.02 -28.07 20.36
N LYS A 665 -14.68 -27.64 19.27
CA LYS A 665 -15.93 -26.84 19.23
C LYS A 665 -15.88 -25.46 19.91
N LYS A 666 -14.72 -25.03 20.43
CA LYS A 666 -14.48 -23.64 20.88
C LYS A 666 -14.26 -22.73 19.67
N ASP A 667 -14.47 -21.43 19.81
CA ASP A 667 -14.09 -20.45 18.76
C ASP A 667 -12.61 -20.64 18.36
N LEU A 668 -12.32 -20.67 17.05
CA LEU A 668 -10.96 -20.93 16.53
C LEU A 668 -10.00 -19.76 16.82
N TYR A 669 -10.55 -18.56 16.97
CA TYR A 669 -9.81 -17.32 17.22
C TYR A 669 -10.30 -16.65 18.50
N GLU A 670 -9.45 -15.84 19.13
CA GLU A 670 -9.91 -14.98 20.23
C GLU A 670 -10.84 -13.90 19.64
N PRO A 671 -12.08 -13.73 20.15
CA PRO A 671 -13.10 -12.95 19.46
C PRO A 671 -12.84 -11.45 19.25
N THR A 672 -11.84 -10.86 19.92
CA THR A 672 -11.44 -9.46 19.73
C THR A 672 -10.21 -9.29 18.82
N HIS A 673 -9.48 -10.36 18.51
CA HIS A 673 -8.25 -10.29 17.71
C HIS A 673 -8.46 -9.68 16.33
N GLY A 674 -9.56 -10.00 15.63
CA GLY A 674 -9.80 -9.46 14.28
C GLY A 674 -9.90 -7.93 14.23
N GLY A 675 -10.62 -7.32 15.19
CA GLY A 675 -10.70 -5.86 15.30
C GLY A 675 -9.38 -5.22 15.74
N LYS A 676 -8.67 -5.84 16.69
CA LYS A 676 -7.33 -5.40 17.13
C LYS A 676 -6.32 -5.41 16.00
N VAL A 677 -6.22 -6.53 15.26
CA VAL A 677 -5.29 -6.70 14.14
C VAL A 677 -5.57 -5.69 13.04
N LEU A 678 -6.83 -5.46 12.64
CA LEU A 678 -7.17 -4.41 11.67
C LEU A 678 -6.69 -3.03 12.11
N SER A 679 -6.87 -2.66 13.39
CA SER A 679 -6.49 -1.32 13.89
C SER A 679 -4.98 -1.05 13.91
N MET A 680 -4.15 -2.07 13.65
CA MET A 680 -2.69 -1.96 13.54
C MET A 680 -2.14 -2.58 12.25
N ALA A 681 -3.00 -2.96 11.29
CA ALA A 681 -2.61 -3.67 10.08
C ALA A 681 -1.89 -2.74 9.10
N PRO A 682 -0.62 -3.02 8.73
CA PRO A 682 0.14 -2.15 7.85
C PRO A 682 -0.43 -2.18 6.42
N GLY A 683 -0.52 -1.02 5.77
CA GLY A 683 -1.01 -0.87 4.40
C GLY A 683 -2.52 -0.66 4.23
N LEU A 684 -3.28 -0.47 5.33
CA LEU A 684 -4.70 -0.07 5.30
C LEU A 684 -4.87 1.45 5.51
N THR A 685 -4.18 2.27 4.72
CA THR A 685 -3.99 3.71 5.01
C THR A 685 -5.17 4.61 4.65
N SER A 686 -6.10 4.18 3.79
CA SER A 686 -7.23 4.98 3.31
C SER A 686 -8.61 4.51 3.81
N VAL A 687 -8.64 3.70 4.87
CA VAL A 687 -9.87 3.19 5.49
C VAL A 687 -9.82 3.30 7.02
N GLU A 688 -10.79 3.96 7.64
CA GLU A 688 -10.95 3.97 9.09
C GLU A 688 -11.71 2.70 9.55
N ILE A 689 -11.11 1.97 10.49
CA ILE A 689 -11.73 0.80 11.10
C ILE A 689 -12.73 1.25 12.18
N ILE A 690 -13.98 0.83 12.05
CA ILE A 690 -15.03 1.09 13.05
C ILE A 690 -15.31 -0.20 13.84
N PRO A 691 -14.64 -0.41 14.99
CA PRO A 691 -14.86 -1.58 15.83
C PRO A 691 -16.14 -1.44 16.65
N PHE A 692 -16.86 -2.55 16.81
CA PHE A 692 -18.06 -2.66 17.63
C PHE A 692 -17.95 -3.77 18.68
N ARG A 693 -18.54 -3.51 19.86
CA ARG A 693 -18.84 -4.53 20.86
C ARG A 693 -19.96 -5.44 20.35
N VAL A 694 -20.13 -6.60 20.99
CA VAL A 694 -21.18 -7.56 20.64
C VAL A 694 -22.56 -6.90 20.72
N ALA A 695 -23.40 -7.11 19.71
CA ALA A 695 -24.83 -6.78 19.77
C ALA A 695 -25.62 -8.05 20.11
N ALA A 696 -26.57 -7.95 21.05
CA ALA A 696 -27.39 -9.04 21.53
C ALA A 696 -28.83 -8.56 21.76
N TYR A 697 -29.79 -9.48 21.92
CA TYR A 697 -31.19 -9.11 22.11
C TYR A 697 -31.43 -8.70 23.57
N ASN A 698 -31.75 -7.43 23.83
CA ASN A 698 -32.09 -6.97 25.16
C ASN A 698 -33.60 -7.20 25.41
N LYS A 699 -33.90 -8.11 26.34
CA LYS A 699 -35.26 -8.56 26.68
C LYS A 699 -36.11 -7.47 27.32
N VAL A 700 -35.50 -6.47 27.97
CA VAL A 700 -36.20 -5.32 28.58
C VAL A 700 -36.58 -4.30 27.52
N LYS A 701 -35.66 -3.96 26.62
CA LYS A 701 -35.88 -3.04 25.49
C LYS A 701 -36.70 -3.64 24.34
N LYS A 702 -36.85 -4.97 24.30
CA LYS A 702 -37.42 -5.74 23.18
C LYS A 702 -36.77 -5.41 21.82
N ALA A 703 -35.45 -5.27 21.83
CA ALA A 703 -34.68 -4.83 20.67
C ALA A 703 -33.24 -5.34 20.74
N MET A 704 -32.54 -5.33 19.62
CA MET A 704 -31.09 -5.56 19.59
C MET A 704 -30.35 -4.32 20.14
N ASP A 705 -29.42 -4.55 21.05
CA ASP A 705 -28.66 -3.51 21.76
C ASP A 705 -27.19 -3.95 21.95
N PHE A 706 -26.30 -3.01 22.27
CA PHE A 706 -24.91 -3.33 22.58
C PHE A 706 -24.80 -4.01 23.94
N TYR A 707 -24.14 -5.17 23.98
CA TYR A 707 -24.00 -5.97 25.17
C TYR A 707 -23.27 -5.23 26.31
N ASP A 708 -23.85 -5.33 27.49
CA ASP A 708 -23.36 -4.73 28.73
C ASP A 708 -23.11 -5.85 29.77
N PRO A 709 -21.83 -6.09 30.16
CA PRO A 709 -21.49 -7.12 31.15
C PRO A 709 -22.16 -6.93 32.51
N GLU A 710 -22.38 -5.68 32.93
CA GLU A 710 -22.98 -5.36 34.25
C GLU A 710 -24.48 -5.73 34.28
N ARG A 711 -25.10 -5.80 33.10
CA ARG A 711 -26.53 -6.09 32.92
C ARG A 711 -26.75 -7.38 32.10
N HIS A 712 -25.83 -8.34 32.20
CA HIS A 712 -25.84 -9.61 31.46
C HIS A 712 -27.22 -10.30 31.44
N ALA A 713 -27.94 -10.31 32.57
CA ALA A 713 -29.25 -10.94 32.70
C ALA A 713 -30.34 -10.32 31.79
N GLU A 714 -30.19 -9.07 31.34
CA GLU A 714 -31.11 -8.43 30.38
C GLU A 714 -30.98 -9.00 28.95
N PHE A 715 -29.85 -9.62 28.61
CA PHE A 715 -29.56 -10.02 27.23
C PHE A 715 -29.92 -11.48 26.93
N ASP A 716 -30.16 -11.76 25.65
CA ASP A 716 -30.27 -13.09 25.08
C ASP A 716 -29.37 -13.22 23.84
N PHE A 717 -28.65 -14.34 23.75
CA PHE A 717 -27.67 -14.63 22.71
C PHE A 717 -28.21 -15.72 21.77
N ILE A 718 -28.98 -15.29 20.77
CA ILE A 718 -29.53 -16.18 19.75
C ILE A 718 -28.43 -16.53 18.75
N SER A 719 -27.71 -17.63 19.04
CA SER A 719 -26.66 -18.15 18.16
C SER A 719 -27.23 -18.61 16.80
N GLY A 720 -26.38 -18.65 15.77
CA GLY A 720 -26.77 -19.17 14.45
C GLY A 720 -27.32 -20.61 14.50
N THR A 721 -26.93 -21.42 15.48
CA THR A 721 -27.49 -22.77 15.68
C THR A 721 -28.88 -22.73 16.33
N ARG A 722 -29.13 -21.83 17.30
CA ARG A 722 -30.49 -21.62 17.84
C ARG A 722 -31.42 -21.02 16.79
N MET A 723 -30.94 -20.04 16.02
CA MET A 723 -31.66 -19.46 14.87
C MET A 723 -32.05 -20.55 13.86
N ARG A 724 -31.13 -21.46 13.52
CA ARG A 724 -31.38 -22.62 12.64
C ARG A 724 -32.39 -23.62 13.23
N LYS A 725 -32.45 -23.77 14.56
CA LYS A 725 -33.42 -24.63 15.24
C LYS A 725 -34.84 -24.04 15.13
N LEU A 726 -35.02 -22.79 15.56
CA LEU A 726 -36.29 -22.06 15.50
C LEU A 726 -36.89 -22.07 14.07
N ALA A 727 -36.08 -21.78 13.05
CA ALA A 727 -36.55 -21.66 11.68
C ALA A 727 -37.00 -22.99 11.03
N ARG A 728 -36.52 -24.13 11.53
CA ARG A 728 -36.99 -25.48 11.16
C ARG A 728 -38.32 -25.79 11.84
N GLU A 729 -38.34 -25.62 13.16
CA GLU A 729 -39.50 -25.88 14.02
C GLU A 729 -40.68 -24.93 13.73
N GLY A 730 -40.46 -23.89 12.91
CA GLY A 730 -41.46 -22.90 12.54
C GLY A 730 -41.70 -21.85 13.63
N GLU A 731 -40.87 -21.83 14.67
CA GLU A 731 -40.91 -20.84 15.74
C GLU A 731 -40.34 -19.50 15.28
N ASN A 732 -40.90 -18.40 15.79
CA ASN A 732 -40.35 -17.07 15.57
C ASN A 732 -39.29 -16.73 16.64
N PRO A 733 -38.21 -16.01 16.30
CA PRO A 733 -37.36 -15.36 17.29
C PRO A 733 -38.16 -14.23 17.98
N PRO A 734 -37.67 -13.70 19.12
CA PRO A 734 -38.27 -12.54 19.76
C PRO A 734 -38.43 -11.35 18.80
N ASP A 735 -39.54 -10.65 18.91
CA ASP A 735 -39.84 -9.46 18.12
C ASP A 735 -38.67 -8.46 18.14
N GLY A 736 -38.30 -7.93 16.97
CA GLY A 736 -37.16 -7.01 16.86
C GLY A 736 -35.77 -7.68 16.80
N PHE A 737 -35.66 -9.01 16.86
CA PHE A 737 -34.41 -9.72 16.53
C PHE A 737 -34.08 -9.67 15.02
N MET A 738 -35.07 -9.84 14.16
CA MET A 738 -34.96 -9.79 12.69
C MET A 738 -36.26 -9.24 12.09
N ALA A 739 -36.18 -8.66 10.90
CA ALA A 739 -37.34 -8.20 10.14
C ALA A 739 -38.26 -9.38 9.74
N PRO A 740 -39.61 -9.32 9.93
CA PRO A 740 -40.51 -10.46 9.70
C PRO A 740 -40.49 -11.11 8.31
N LYS A 741 -40.46 -10.34 7.21
CA LYS A 741 -40.29 -10.91 5.85
C LYS A 741 -38.92 -11.58 5.72
N ALA A 742 -37.89 -10.96 6.28
CA ALA A 742 -36.53 -11.53 6.26
C ALA A 742 -36.43 -12.83 7.09
N TRP A 743 -37.19 -12.95 8.18
CA TRP A 743 -37.33 -14.21 8.92
C TRP A 743 -38.06 -15.26 8.08
N LYS A 744 -39.17 -14.87 7.42
CA LYS A 744 -39.94 -15.78 6.56
C LYS A 744 -39.06 -16.44 5.50
N VAL A 745 -38.22 -15.68 4.80
CA VAL A 745 -37.26 -16.21 3.81
C VAL A 745 -36.34 -17.30 4.41
N LEU A 746 -35.93 -17.18 5.68
CA LEU A 746 -35.17 -18.23 6.35
C LEU A 746 -36.04 -19.45 6.70
N THR A 747 -37.27 -19.26 7.18
CA THR A 747 -38.17 -20.42 7.44
C THR A 747 -38.50 -21.18 6.15
N ASP A 748 -38.70 -20.49 5.03
CA ASP A 748 -38.94 -21.10 3.73
C ASP A 748 -37.68 -21.85 3.22
N TYR A 749 -36.48 -21.30 3.45
CA TYR A 749 -35.22 -22.01 3.20
C TYR A 749 -35.10 -23.30 4.04
N TYR A 750 -35.24 -23.22 5.36
CA TYR A 750 -35.02 -24.39 6.23
C TYR A 750 -36.06 -25.49 6.00
N ARG A 751 -37.33 -25.13 5.75
CA ARG A 751 -38.38 -26.07 5.32
C ARG A 751 -38.12 -26.69 3.95
N SER A 752 -37.33 -26.06 3.07
CA SER A 752 -36.94 -26.66 1.79
C SER A 752 -35.91 -27.78 1.95
N LEU A 753 -35.06 -27.73 3.00
CA LEU A 753 -34.14 -28.81 3.32
C LEU A 753 -34.86 -30.04 3.88
N GLU A 754 -35.96 -29.84 4.60
CA GLU A 754 -36.78 -30.90 5.20
C GLU A 754 -37.68 -31.62 4.20
N LYS A 755 -37.81 -31.10 2.97
CA LYS A 755 -38.52 -31.75 1.85
C LYS A 755 -37.61 -32.52 0.89
N ASN A 756 -36.30 -32.41 1.09
CA ASN A 756 -35.26 -33.01 0.24
C ASN A 756 -34.47 -34.12 0.97
N ASN A 757 -34.91 -34.51 2.16
CA ASN A 757 -34.48 -35.69 2.94
C ASN A 757 -35.67 -36.63 3.14
#